data_AF-A0A543CPD0-F1
#
_entry.id   AF-A0A543CPD0-F1
#
_cell.length_a   1.000
_cell.length_b   1.000
_cell.length_c   1.000
_cell.angle_alpha   90.00
_cell.angle_beta   90.00
_cell.angle_gamma   90.00
#
_symmetry.space_group_name_H-M   'P 1'
#
loop_
_entity.id
_entity.type
_entity.pdbx_description
1 polymer ?
#
loop_
_entity_poly.entity_id
_entity_poly.type
_entity_poly.pdbx_seq_one_letter_code
_entity_poly.pdbx_strand_id
1 'polypeptide(L)'
;MRPKYVRLRLVAATAAVSLFAALGLASPAMASAKPAAAADTNLAAGKPITASSHVYDFVETNANDNNVGTYWESAGGAYPATLSVNLGAKATISSVVVKLNPDQIWGTRTQTIEVLGRAAHSGNYTSLVGAQSYTFNPSSGANTVTIPVSATAADVQLKFTTNSGAPGGQVAEFQVMGSPAPAPDLTISDMSWTPASPVETDSISLRATVKNTGTAASDATNVNFYLAGQKVGTASVGALAAGASSAVTASIGTRNAGTYQLTGKVDEADTVLELNESNNSYTNPSSLVVAPVASSDLVASSVSWTPGNPASGNNVSFSVAVKNQGTVASGSGSHGITLTLLDANNATVKTFTGSVSGTIAAGATAGTVTLGSWTAVNGKYTVKVVLANDTNELPVKQANNTSTTPFFVGRGANMPYDSYEAEDGVLAGGATVVGPNRTVGDLAGEASGRRAVKLASTGSSVEFTTKASTNTLVTRFAMPDASGGGGIDSTLNIYVDGTFLKAIDLTSHYAWLYGNETGPGNSPDSTPRHIYDEAHVMLGTTVAAGHKIRLQKDAANSAAYYSIDFINTEQVSPIANPDPSKYTVPTGFAQQDVQNALDKARQDPTLTGVYLPAGTYQTSSKLQVYGKALKVVGAGPWYTQFQAPTGQENTDVGIRADSTANGSTFSGFAYFGNYTSRIDGPGKVFDFSNVANDTIDNVWVEHMVCMYWGANTDNMTITNSRIRDTFADGINMTNGSTDNLVSNDEARSTGDDSFALFSAIDSGGADEKNNVFQNLTAILPWRAAGLAAYGGYDNTFKNIYIADTLVYSGITISSLDFGYPMNGFGPDPTNFSNISIVRAGGHFWGSQTFPGIWLFSASKVFRGIRVSDVDIIDPTYSGIMFQTNYSGGQPQNPVTDTVLTNITISGAHKSGDAYDAKSGFGIWANELPEPGQGPAVGSATFNNLKLSDNAVDIRNTTSTFTINVQ
;
A
#
# COMPACT_ATOMS: atom_id res chain seq x y z
N MET A 1 24.88 52.86 -14.69
CA MET A 1 25.24 52.50 -16.07
C MET A 1 23.97 52.19 -16.84
N ARG A 2 23.64 53.04 -17.81
CA ARG A 2 22.64 52.88 -18.89
C ARG A 2 23.24 52.00 -20.01
N PRO A 3 22.53 51.66 -21.11
CA PRO A 3 21.07 51.60 -21.40
C PRO A 3 20.72 50.31 -22.21
N LYS A 4 19.55 50.03 -22.80
CA LYS A 4 18.11 50.40 -22.70
C LYS A 4 17.36 49.56 -23.73
N TYR A 5 16.10 49.30 -23.41
CA TYR A 5 14.94 49.12 -24.28
C TYR A 5 14.83 50.09 -25.49
N VAL A 6 14.00 49.71 -26.48
CA VAL A 6 12.91 50.48 -27.19
C VAL A 6 12.73 49.88 -28.60
N ARG A 7 11.60 49.23 -28.94
CA ARG A 7 10.29 49.74 -29.45
C ARG A 7 10.34 50.31 -30.89
N LEU A 8 9.38 49.84 -31.71
CA LEU A 8 8.38 50.61 -32.50
C LEU A 8 8.27 50.36 -34.03
N ARG A 9 7.05 49.92 -34.42
CA ARG A 9 6.15 50.35 -35.53
C ARG A 9 6.54 50.25 -37.02
N LEU A 10 5.80 49.37 -37.72
CA LEU A 10 4.71 49.66 -38.68
C LEU A 10 4.90 50.83 -39.68
N VAL A 11 5.02 50.54 -40.99
CA VAL A 11 4.39 51.29 -42.10
C VAL A 11 4.15 50.34 -43.30
N ALA A 12 2.98 50.48 -43.91
CA ALA A 12 2.42 49.74 -45.04
C ALA A 12 2.94 50.21 -46.41
N ALA A 13 2.81 49.36 -47.45
CA ALA A 13 2.63 49.78 -48.84
C ALA A 13 1.93 48.68 -49.69
N THR A 14 0.62 48.91 -49.87
CA THR A 14 -0.28 48.68 -51.01
C THR A 14 0.09 47.80 -52.23
N ALA A 15 -0.93 47.00 -52.57
CA ALA A 15 -1.30 46.28 -53.78
C ALA A 15 -0.99 46.90 -55.18
N ALA A 16 -0.83 46.01 -56.17
CA ALA A 16 -1.27 46.21 -57.55
C ALA A 16 -1.77 44.89 -58.16
N VAL A 17 -2.81 45.00 -58.97
CA VAL A 17 -3.75 43.98 -59.43
C VAL A 17 -3.70 43.87 -60.96
N SER A 18 -3.89 42.65 -61.49
CA SER A 18 -4.43 42.28 -62.83
C SER A 18 -3.62 42.33 -64.14
N LEU A 19 -3.49 41.13 -64.74
CA LEU A 19 -4.05 40.69 -66.04
C LEU A 19 -3.56 41.34 -67.36
N PHE A 20 -2.91 40.57 -68.26
CA PHE A 20 -3.40 40.17 -69.61
C PHE A 20 -2.38 39.33 -70.39
N ALA A 21 -2.88 38.66 -71.43
CA ALA A 21 -2.41 37.44 -72.08
C ALA A 21 -1.43 37.57 -73.26
N ALA A 22 -0.81 36.42 -73.58
CA ALA A 22 -0.51 35.82 -74.89
C ALA A 22 0.41 36.49 -75.93
N LEU A 23 1.45 35.73 -76.33
CA LEU A 23 2.11 35.52 -77.65
C LEU A 23 3.57 35.14 -77.33
N GLY A 24 4.06 33.91 -77.45
CA GLY A 24 4.02 33.02 -78.61
C GLY A 24 5.29 33.23 -79.44
N LEU A 25 6.36 32.45 -79.18
CA LEU A 25 7.44 32.13 -80.13
C LEU A 25 8.26 30.93 -79.61
N ALA A 26 8.40 29.92 -80.46
CA ALA A 26 9.01 28.62 -80.19
C ALA A 26 10.53 28.59 -80.37
N SER A 27 11.21 27.66 -79.68
CA SER A 27 12.52 27.08 -80.02
C SER A 27 12.79 25.83 -79.17
N PRO A 28 13.66 24.89 -79.60
CA PRO A 28 13.23 23.55 -80.00
C PRO A 28 13.38 22.46 -78.94
N ALA A 29 12.71 21.33 -79.23
CA ALA A 29 12.83 20.07 -78.51
C ALA A 29 14.29 19.59 -78.43
N MET A 30 14.76 19.30 -77.21
CA MET A 30 15.87 18.39 -76.96
C MET A 30 15.29 17.06 -76.47
N ALA A 31 15.78 15.99 -77.09
CA ALA A 31 15.39 14.61 -76.88
C ALA A 31 15.47 14.19 -75.41
N SER A 32 14.51 13.35 -74.98
CA SER A 32 14.54 12.70 -73.68
C SER A 32 15.78 11.81 -73.57
N ALA A 33 16.72 12.17 -72.69
CA ALA A 33 17.68 11.22 -72.18
C ALA A 33 16.91 10.16 -71.36
N LYS A 34 17.06 8.89 -71.75
CA LYS A 34 16.65 7.73 -70.96
C LYS A 34 17.24 7.86 -69.54
N PRO A 35 16.48 7.66 -68.44
CA PRO A 35 17.07 7.70 -67.10
C PRO A 35 18.14 6.60 -67.00
N ALA A 36 19.31 6.94 -66.47
CA ALA A 36 20.28 5.94 -66.03
C ALA A 36 19.62 5.08 -64.94
N ALA A 37 19.74 3.76 -65.03
CA ALA A 37 19.29 2.86 -63.97
C ALA A 37 19.99 3.23 -62.66
N ALA A 38 19.22 3.44 -61.58
CA ALA A 38 19.78 3.66 -60.26
C ALA A 38 20.66 2.47 -59.88
N ALA A 39 21.82 2.73 -59.28
CA ALA A 39 22.70 1.67 -58.78
C ALA A 39 21.98 0.88 -57.67
N ASP A 40 22.05 -0.45 -57.70
CA ASP A 40 21.49 -1.31 -56.67
C ASP A 40 22.06 -0.95 -55.29
N THR A 41 21.20 -0.92 -54.27
CA THR A 41 21.60 -0.61 -52.88
C THR A 41 21.64 -1.88 -52.05
N ASN A 42 22.53 -1.96 -51.06
CA ASN A 42 22.51 -3.04 -50.07
C ASN A 42 21.34 -2.82 -49.09
N LEU A 43 20.32 -3.67 -49.20
CA LEU A 43 19.11 -3.61 -48.39
C LEU A 43 19.20 -4.38 -47.07
N ALA A 44 20.27 -5.16 -46.86
CA ALA A 44 20.46 -6.00 -45.67
C ALA A 44 21.19 -5.29 -44.51
N ALA A 45 21.92 -4.21 -44.79
CA ALA A 45 22.74 -3.50 -43.81
C ALA A 45 21.92 -3.01 -42.61
N GLY A 46 22.34 -3.40 -41.40
CA GLY A 46 21.71 -3.00 -40.13
C GLY A 46 20.28 -3.51 -39.90
N LYS A 47 19.78 -4.39 -40.78
CA LYS A 47 18.45 -4.99 -40.66
C LYS A 47 18.42 -6.15 -39.66
N PRO A 48 17.25 -6.52 -39.11
CA PRO A 48 17.13 -7.71 -38.30
C PRO A 48 17.62 -8.96 -39.05
N ILE A 49 18.57 -9.68 -38.46
CA ILE A 49 19.20 -10.88 -39.01
C ILE A 49 19.14 -12.00 -37.96
N THR A 50 18.94 -13.23 -38.39
CA THR A 50 18.81 -14.41 -37.53
C THR A 50 19.58 -15.57 -38.12
N ALA A 51 20.17 -16.42 -37.28
CA ALA A 51 20.89 -17.61 -37.70
C ALA A 51 20.36 -18.89 -37.04
N SER A 52 20.64 -20.04 -37.66
CA SER A 52 20.36 -21.35 -37.05
C SER A 52 21.16 -21.61 -35.79
N SER A 53 22.38 -21.07 -35.72
CA SER A 53 23.31 -21.19 -34.59
C SER A 53 24.47 -20.20 -34.79
N HIS A 54 25.25 -19.97 -33.75
CA HIS A 54 26.59 -19.37 -33.86
C HIS A 54 27.57 -20.08 -32.91
N VAL A 55 28.86 -19.82 -33.07
CA VAL A 55 29.90 -20.24 -32.13
C VAL A 55 30.65 -19.02 -31.61
N TYR A 56 30.97 -19.02 -30.30
CA TYR A 56 31.63 -17.90 -29.61
C TYR A 56 30.89 -16.56 -29.83
N ASP A 57 31.63 -15.49 -30.10
CA ASP A 57 31.18 -14.13 -30.38
C ASP A 57 30.95 -13.86 -31.89
N PHE A 58 31.01 -14.90 -32.74
CA PHE A 58 30.73 -14.81 -34.17
C PHE A 58 29.22 -14.84 -34.46
N VAL A 59 28.51 -13.87 -33.88
CA VAL A 59 27.05 -13.74 -33.93
C VAL A 59 26.54 -13.22 -35.27
N GLU A 60 25.26 -13.46 -35.58
CA GLU A 60 24.63 -13.15 -36.86
C GLU A 60 24.65 -11.68 -37.26
N THR A 61 24.60 -10.76 -36.29
CA THR A 61 24.66 -9.31 -36.54
C THR A 61 26.00 -8.85 -37.12
N ASN A 62 27.06 -9.65 -36.95
CA ASN A 62 28.36 -9.38 -37.56
C ASN A 62 28.31 -9.55 -39.09
N ALA A 63 27.30 -10.23 -39.63
CA ALA A 63 27.20 -10.48 -41.06
C ALA A 63 26.45 -9.37 -41.82
N ASN A 64 26.00 -8.29 -41.18
CA ASN A 64 25.36 -7.17 -41.88
C ASN A 64 25.66 -5.80 -41.24
N ASP A 65 26.80 -5.70 -40.57
CA ASP A 65 27.31 -4.49 -39.93
C ASP A 65 28.18 -3.62 -40.88
N ASN A 66 28.35 -4.04 -42.14
CA ASN A 66 29.26 -3.47 -43.14
C ASN A 66 30.75 -3.56 -42.77
N ASN A 67 31.14 -4.49 -41.90
CA ASN A 67 32.52 -4.67 -41.47
C ASN A 67 33.04 -6.09 -41.79
N VAL A 68 33.88 -6.20 -42.83
CA VAL A 68 34.49 -7.50 -43.19
C VAL A 68 35.54 -8.01 -42.20
N GLY A 69 35.87 -7.25 -41.15
CA GLY A 69 36.75 -7.66 -40.06
C GLY A 69 36.05 -8.51 -39.00
N THR A 70 34.73 -8.40 -38.89
CA THR A 70 33.85 -9.23 -38.05
C THR A 70 33.17 -10.28 -38.92
N TYR A 71 32.65 -11.36 -38.33
CA TYR A 71 31.91 -12.38 -39.08
C TYR A 71 30.96 -13.18 -38.21
N TRP A 72 29.97 -13.79 -38.86
CA TRP A 72 29.15 -14.86 -38.33
C TRP A 72 29.75 -16.22 -38.67
N GLU A 73 29.72 -17.16 -37.72
CA GLU A 73 30.06 -18.57 -37.92
C GLU A 73 29.07 -19.49 -37.24
N SER A 74 28.48 -20.43 -37.99
CA SER A 74 27.59 -21.45 -37.42
C SER A 74 28.34 -22.46 -36.54
N ALA A 75 27.62 -23.15 -35.66
CA ALA A 75 28.20 -24.28 -34.90
C ALA A 75 28.83 -25.34 -35.84
N GLY A 76 29.99 -25.88 -35.43
CA GLY A 76 30.77 -26.79 -36.27
C GLY A 76 30.04 -28.11 -36.58
N GLY A 77 30.02 -28.50 -37.85
CA GLY A 77 29.35 -29.71 -38.34
C GLY A 77 27.82 -29.64 -38.38
N ALA A 78 27.21 -28.53 -37.95
CA ALA A 78 25.76 -28.34 -37.93
C ALA A 78 25.21 -27.87 -39.28
N TYR A 79 25.29 -28.73 -40.29
CA TYR A 79 24.68 -28.49 -41.61
C TYR A 79 23.30 -29.15 -41.74
N PRO A 80 22.31 -28.51 -42.39
CA PRO A 80 22.40 -27.19 -43.01
C PRO A 80 22.38 -26.05 -41.98
N ALA A 81 23.27 -25.08 -42.13
CA ALA A 81 23.26 -23.85 -41.35
C ALA A 81 22.51 -22.75 -42.12
N THR A 82 21.75 -21.91 -41.43
CA THR A 82 20.98 -20.83 -42.08
C THR A 82 21.30 -19.46 -41.48
N LEU A 83 21.24 -18.43 -42.33
CA LEU A 83 21.39 -17.02 -41.98
C LEU A 83 20.36 -16.21 -42.77
N SER A 84 19.43 -15.54 -42.09
CA SER A 84 18.24 -14.92 -42.70
C SER A 84 18.14 -13.45 -42.32
N VAL A 85 17.97 -12.58 -43.31
CA VAL A 85 17.76 -11.14 -43.11
C VAL A 85 16.33 -10.75 -43.47
N ASN A 86 15.72 -9.92 -42.63
CA ASN A 86 14.43 -9.30 -42.86
C ASN A 86 14.61 -7.91 -43.47
N LEU A 87 14.17 -7.71 -44.71
CA LEU A 87 14.39 -6.45 -45.44
C LEU A 87 13.44 -5.34 -44.97
N GLY A 88 12.38 -5.68 -44.23
CA GLY A 88 11.31 -4.81 -43.72
C GLY A 88 10.13 -4.67 -44.68
N ALA A 89 10.37 -4.79 -45.99
CA ALA A 89 9.36 -4.77 -47.03
C ALA A 89 9.80 -5.61 -48.23
N LYS A 90 8.88 -5.92 -49.14
CA LYS A 90 9.23 -6.57 -50.41
C LYS A 90 10.25 -5.71 -51.17
N ALA A 91 11.33 -6.34 -51.61
CA ALA A 91 12.32 -5.73 -52.49
C ALA A 91 12.46 -6.54 -53.77
N THR A 92 12.66 -5.86 -54.89
CA THR A 92 13.18 -6.49 -56.11
C THR A 92 14.68 -6.68 -55.93
N ILE A 93 15.10 -7.95 -55.87
CA ILE A 93 16.48 -8.34 -55.59
C ILE A 93 17.15 -8.66 -56.92
N SER A 94 18.31 -8.07 -57.16
CA SER A 94 19.15 -8.29 -58.34
C SER A 94 20.32 -9.24 -58.05
N SER A 95 20.83 -9.24 -56.82
CA SER A 95 21.86 -10.17 -56.39
C SER A 95 21.97 -10.25 -54.87
N VAL A 96 22.60 -11.34 -54.41
CA VAL A 96 23.08 -11.49 -53.05
C VAL A 96 24.60 -11.50 -53.08
N VAL A 97 25.25 -10.65 -52.29
CA VAL A 97 26.70 -10.61 -52.17
C VAL A 97 27.08 -11.18 -50.81
N VAL A 98 27.88 -12.24 -50.84
CA VAL A 98 28.42 -12.87 -49.63
C VAL A 98 29.92 -12.59 -49.61
N LYS A 99 30.41 -12.05 -48.51
CA LYS A 99 31.84 -11.78 -48.32
C LYS A 99 32.38 -12.56 -47.14
N LEU A 100 33.66 -12.88 -47.23
CA LEU A 100 34.50 -13.31 -46.13
C LEU A 100 35.59 -12.26 -45.91
N ASN A 101 36.27 -12.32 -44.76
CA ASN A 101 37.38 -11.41 -44.48
C ASN A 101 38.48 -11.56 -45.57
N PRO A 102 38.97 -10.45 -46.15
CA PRO A 102 39.92 -10.48 -47.25
C PRO A 102 41.37 -10.86 -46.86
N ASP A 103 41.67 -11.02 -45.57
CA ASP A 103 43.01 -11.38 -45.10
C ASP A 103 43.45 -12.73 -45.65
N GLN A 104 44.71 -12.81 -46.10
CA GLN A 104 45.26 -14.03 -46.72
C GLN A 104 45.21 -15.26 -45.80
N ILE A 105 45.14 -15.07 -44.47
CA ILE A 105 45.01 -16.17 -43.50
C ILE A 105 43.72 -16.98 -43.68
N TRP A 106 42.68 -16.41 -44.30
CA TRP A 106 41.46 -17.14 -44.60
C TRP A 106 41.66 -18.18 -45.72
N GLY A 107 42.68 -18.03 -46.57
CA GLY A 107 42.96 -19.00 -47.65
C GLY A 107 41.82 -19.16 -48.66
N THR A 108 42.10 -19.86 -49.76
CA THR A 108 41.06 -20.20 -50.75
C THR A 108 40.18 -21.33 -50.22
N ARG A 109 38.86 -21.18 -50.34
CA ARG A 109 37.86 -22.16 -49.85
C ARG A 109 36.60 -22.16 -50.69
N THR A 110 35.77 -23.17 -50.53
CA THR A 110 34.45 -23.25 -51.14
C THR A 110 33.36 -23.37 -50.09
N GLN A 111 32.26 -22.64 -50.24
CA GLN A 111 31.03 -22.83 -49.46
C GLN A 111 29.87 -23.19 -50.40
N THR A 112 29.06 -24.19 -50.05
CA THR A 112 27.84 -24.52 -50.80
C THR A 112 26.66 -23.77 -50.23
N ILE A 113 26.09 -22.87 -51.04
CA ILE A 113 25.07 -21.90 -50.63
C ILE A 113 23.83 -22.08 -51.51
N GLU A 114 22.66 -22.23 -50.87
CA GLU A 114 21.34 -22.03 -51.46
C GLU A 114 20.80 -20.66 -51.04
N VAL A 115 20.24 -19.89 -51.96
CA VAL A 115 19.59 -18.61 -51.66
C VAL A 115 18.08 -18.81 -51.69
N LEU A 116 17.44 -18.54 -50.56
CA LEU A 116 16.01 -18.72 -50.34
C LEU A 116 15.36 -17.36 -50.07
N GLY A 117 14.05 -17.27 -50.29
CA GLY A 117 13.27 -16.09 -49.93
C GLY A 117 11.79 -16.38 -49.77
N ARG A 118 11.09 -15.43 -49.14
CA ARG A 118 9.64 -15.48 -48.96
C ARG A 118 9.01 -14.09 -49.15
N ALA A 119 7.75 -14.08 -49.57
CA ALA A 119 7.04 -12.87 -49.97
C ALA A 119 6.46 -12.06 -48.79
N ALA A 120 6.46 -12.62 -47.58
CA ALA A 120 6.01 -11.98 -46.35
C ALA A 120 6.91 -12.41 -45.20
N HIS A 121 6.89 -11.67 -44.09
CA HIS A 121 7.67 -11.98 -42.87
C HIS A 121 7.20 -13.27 -42.15
N SER A 122 6.24 -14.00 -42.72
CA SER A 122 5.69 -15.27 -42.25
C SER A 122 5.52 -16.27 -43.41
N GLY A 123 5.50 -17.57 -43.10
CA GLY A 123 5.42 -18.66 -44.09
C GLY A 123 6.76 -19.28 -44.49
N ASN A 124 6.68 -20.26 -45.40
CA ASN A 124 7.81 -21.09 -45.80
C ASN A 124 8.74 -20.36 -46.79
N TYR A 125 10.05 -20.56 -46.62
CA TYR A 125 11.05 -20.13 -47.59
C TYR A 125 10.98 -20.97 -48.88
N THR A 126 11.17 -20.30 -50.02
CA THR A 126 11.22 -20.92 -51.35
C THR A 126 12.59 -20.66 -52.00
N SER A 127 13.08 -21.61 -52.80
CA SER A 127 14.40 -21.51 -53.43
C SER A 127 14.37 -20.42 -54.51
N LEU A 128 15.21 -19.39 -54.34
CA LEU A 128 15.42 -18.32 -55.33
C LEU A 128 16.60 -18.67 -56.26
N VAL A 129 17.65 -19.26 -55.68
CA VAL A 129 18.79 -19.83 -56.38
C VAL A 129 19.14 -21.15 -55.70
N GLY A 130 19.14 -22.24 -56.48
CA GLY A 130 19.45 -23.58 -55.97
C GLY A 130 20.86 -23.69 -55.39
N ALA A 131 21.07 -24.70 -54.54
CA ALA A 131 22.35 -24.92 -53.88
C ALA A 131 23.51 -25.07 -54.88
N GLN A 132 24.53 -24.23 -54.76
CA GLN A 132 25.72 -24.26 -55.60
C GLN A 132 26.98 -24.00 -54.76
N SER A 133 28.10 -24.64 -55.11
CA SER A 133 29.40 -24.37 -54.47
C SER A 133 30.04 -23.12 -55.06
N TYR A 134 30.38 -22.17 -54.19
CA TYR A 134 31.03 -20.92 -54.55
C TYR A 134 32.44 -20.85 -53.97
N THR A 135 33.41 -20.45 -54.79
CA THR A 135 34.80 -20.29 -54.39
C THR A 135 35.05 -18.89 -53.84
N PHE A 136 35.56 -18.83 -52.63
CA PHE A 136 36.05 -17.64 -51.94
C PHE A 136 37.58 -17.65 -51.98
N ASN A 137 38.18 -16.59 -52.54
CA ASN A 137 39.63 -16.48 -52.68
C ASN A 137 40.11 -15.09 -52.22
N PRO A 138 40.96 -14.97 -51.19
CA PRO A 138 41.49 -13.67 -50.77
C PRO A 138 42.55 -13.11 -51.74
N SER A 139 43.13 -13.92 -52.63
CA SER A 139 44.08 -13.46 -53.65
C SER A 139 43.42 -12.88 -54.91
N SER A 140 42.12 -13.11 -55.13
CA SER A 140 41.37 -12.57 -56.27
C SER A 140 39.93 -12.24 -55.89
N GLY A 141 39.46 -11.03 -56.23
CA GLY A 141 38.06 -10.65 -55.99
C GLY A 141 37.70 -10.38 -54.51
N ALA A 142 38.68 -9.96 -53.69
CA ALA A 142 38.48 -9.50 -52.31
C ALA A 142 37.65 -10.46 -51.43
N ASN A 143 37.83 -11.78 -51.62
CA ASN A 143 37.11 -12.82 -50.89
C ASN A 143 35.57 -12.67 -50.92
N THR A 144 35.04 -12.28 -52.08
CA THR A 144 33.63 -11.95 -52.29
C THR A 144 33.01 -12.81 -53.39
N VAL A 145 31.76 -13.23 -53.18
CA VAL A 145 30.93 -13.92 -54.16
C VAL A 145 29.66 -13.10 -54.39
N THR A 146 29.30 -12.87 -55.65
CA THR A 146 28.02 -12.26 -56.04
C THR A 146 27.16 -13.32 -56.72
N ILE A 147 26.00 -13.59 -56.13
CA ILE A 147 25.01 -14.57 -56.60
C ILE A 147 23.88 -13.79 -57.27
N PRO A 148 23.71 -13.87 -58.60
CA PRO A 148 22.58 -13.22 -59.27
C PRO A 148 21.24 -13.78 -58.77
N VAL A 149 20.30 -12.89 -58.48
CA VAL A 149 18.94 -13.24 -58.07
C VAL A 149 17.98 -12.44 -58.94
N SER A 150 16.86 -13.05 -59.33
CA SER A 150 15.78 -12.33 -60.03
C SER A 150 14.47 -12.70 -59.36
N ALA A 151 14.19 -12.03 -58.23
CA ALA A 151 13.06 -12.32 -57.39
C ALA A 151 12.57 -11.08 -56.64
N THR A 152 11.34 -11.14 -56.15
CA THR A 152 10.84 -10.20 -55.14
C THR A 152 10.63 -10.96 -53.83
N ALA A 153 11.27 -10.50 -52.76
CA ALA A 153 11.14 -11.12 -51.43
C ALA A 153 11.18 -10.05 -50.32
N ALA A 154 10.53 -10.34 -49.20
CA ALA A 154 10.60 -9.54 -47.97
C ALA A 154 11.72 -10.04 -47.04
N ASP A 155 12.01 -11.34 -47.08
CA ASP A 155 13.15 -11.95 -46.38
C ASP A 155 14.01 -12.75 -47.34
N VAL A 156 15.32 -12.75 -47.09
CA VAL A 156 16.31 -13.55 -47.83
C VAL A 156 17.10 -14.40 -46.84
N GLN A 157 17.21 -15.69 -47.14
CA GLN A 157 17.96 -16.64 -46.32
C GLN A 157 19.07 -17.28 -47.15
N LEU A 158 20.27 -17.30 -46.58
CA LEU A 158 21.36 -18.15 -47.02
C LEU A 158 21.27 -19.48 -46.27
N LYS A 159 21.37 -20.59 -47.00
CA LYS A 159 21.45 -21.93 -46.43
C LYS A 159 22.73 -22.61 -46.90
N PHE A 160 23.59 -22.93 -45.94
CA PHE A 160 24.90 -23.53 -46.14
C PHE A 160 24.83 -25.03 -45.91
N THR A 161 25.45 -25.82 -46.79
CA THR A 161 25.56 -27.29 -46.61
C THR A 161 26.98 -27.81 -46.49
N THR A 162 27.99 -27.04 -46.93
CA THR A 162 29.41 -27.34 -46.75
C THR A 162 30.25 -26.07 -46.70
N ASN A 163 31.39 -26.11 -45.99
CA ASN A 163 32.47 -25.14 -46.04
C ASN A 163 33.81 -25.90 -45.99
N SER A 164 34.70 -25.69 -46.97
CA SER A 164 35.99 -26.39 -47.03
C SER A 164 37.08 -25.74 -46.15
N GLY A 165 36.84 -24.54 -45.64
CA GLY A 165 37.83 -23.75 -44.88
C GLY A 165 37.54 -23.64 -43.38
N ALA A 166 36.38 -24.10 -42.90
CA ALA A 166 36.01 -24.08 -41.49
C ALA A 166 34.92 -25.14 -41.17
N PRO A 167 34.71 -25.48 -39.88
CA PRO A 167 33.73 -26.48 -39.47
C PRO A 167 32.26 -26.09 -39.73
N GLY A 168 31.95 -24.78 -39.82
CA GLY A 168 30.61 -24.24 -40.04
C GLY A 168 30.53 -23.29 -41.24
N GLY A 169 29.32 -22.84 -41.59
CA GLY A 169 29.11 -21.76 -42.55
C GLY A 169 29.64 -20.45 -41.98
N GLN A 170 30.33 -19.65 -42.80
CA GLN A 170 30.92 -18.38 -42.38
C GLN A 170 30.51 -17.24 -43.32
N VAL A 171 30.16 -16.09 -42.76
CA VAL A 171 29.83 -14.87 -43.52
C VAL A 171 30.33 -13.64 -42.77
N ALA A 172 31.23 -12.88 -43.38
CA ALA A 172 31.66 -11.59 -42.87
C ALA A 172 30.69 -10.46 -43.28
N GLU A 173 30.07 -10.58 -44.46
CA GLU A 173 29.05 -9.64 -44.89
C GLU A 173 28.05 -10.33 -45.83
N PHE A 174 26.76 -10.19 -45.54
CA PHE A 174 25.60 -10.66 -46.28
C PHE A 174 24.84 -9.45 -46.81
N GLN A 175 25.07 -9.12 -48.08
CA GLN A 175 24.40 -8.01 -48.76
C GLN A 175 23.28 -8.54 -49.64
N VAL A 176 22.12 -7.90 -49.58
CA VAL A 176 21.03 -8.13 -50.52
C VAL A 176 20.94 -6.90 -51.39
N MET A 177 21.38 -7.03 -52.64
CA MET A 177 21.43 -5.93 -53.60
C MET A 177 20.11 -5.86 -54.36
N GLY A 178 19.53 -4.67 -54.42
CA GLY A 178 18.32 -4.45 -55.18
C GLY A 178 17.70 -3.09 -54.92
N SER A 179 16.39 -3.01 -55.18
CA SER A 179 15.58 -1.82 -54.92
C SER A 179 14.30 -2.20 -54.16
N PRO A 180 13.82 -1.36 -53.24
CA PRO A 180 12.51 -1.56 -52.59
C PRO A 180 11.40 -1.68 -53.65
N ALA A 181 10.50 -2.65 -53.51
CA ALA A 181 9.33 -2.76 -54.37
C ALA A 181 8.30 -1.69 -53.97
N PRO A 182 7.45 -1.21 -54.90
CA PRO A 182 6.39 -0.28 -54.55
C PRO A 182 5.42 -0.89 -53.53
N ALA A 183 5.22 -0.21 -52.40
CA ALA A 183 4.26 -0.59 -51.34
C ALA A 183 3.70 0.67 -50.65
N PRO A 184 2.51 0.58 -50.01
CA PRO A 184 2.01 1.66 -49.14
C PRO A 184 2.87 1.83 -47.89
N ASP A 185 2.70 2.96 -47.20
CA ASP A 185 3.32 3.27 -45.90
C ASP A 185 2.42 4.27 -45.17
N LEU A 186 1.65 3.82 -44.20
CA LEU A 186 0.53 4.50 -43.57
C LEU A 186 1.01 5.11 -42.26
N THR A 187 0.99 6.43 -42.22
CA THR A 187 1.33 7.18 -41.01
C THR A 187 0.14 7.99 -40.54
N ILE A 188 0.03 8.22 -39.24
CA ILE A 188 -0.87 9.25 -38.71
C ILE A 188 -0.09 10.56 -38.64
N SER A 189 -0.49 11.50 -39.47
CA SER A 189 0.18 12.81 -39.61
C SER A 189 -0.34 13.87 -38.63
N ASP A 190 -1.56 13.71 -38.14
CA ASP A 190 -2.20 14.63 -37.21
C ASP A 190 -3.35 13.94 -36.46
N MET A 191 -3.60 14.39 -35.22
CA MET A 191 -4.79 14.02 -34.46
C MET A 191 -5.38 15.25 -33.77
N SER A 192 -6.70 15.27 -33.63
CA SER A 192 -7.42 16.32 -32.93
C SER A 192 -8.69 15.78 -32.29
N TRP A 193 -9.36 16.59 -31.48
CA TRP A 193 -10.65 16.29 -30.89
C TRP A 193 -11.58 17.49 -30.98
N THR A 194 -12.89 17.24 -30.87
CA THR A 194 -13.92 18.28 -30.82
C THR A 194 -14.97 17.89 -29.79
N PRO A 195 -15.44 18.83 -28.93
CA PRO A 195 -15.02 20.24 -28.80
C PRO A 195 -13.56 20.40 -28.39
N ALA A 196 -12.94 21.56 -28.67
CA ALA A 196 -11.51 21.79 -28.34
C ALA A 196 -11.22 21.85 -26.83
N SER A 197 -12.21 22.31 -26.05
CA SER A 197 -12.16 22.39 -24.59
C SER A 197 -13.43 21.77 -24.02
N PRO A 198 -13.56 20.43 -24.07
CA PRO A 198 -14.79 19.75 -23.66
C PRO A 198 -14.97 19.82 -22.15
N VAL A 199 -16.22 19.88 -21.69
CA VAL A 199 -16.61 19.59 -20.31
C VAL A 199 -17.25 18.21 -20.20
N GLU A 200 -17.48 17.73 -18.99
CA GLU A 200 -18.04 16.38 -18.71
C GLU A 200 -19.36 16.04 -19.41
N THR A 201 -20.13 17.06 -19.79
CA THR A 201 -21.41 16.89 -20.49
C THR A 201 -21.27 16.90 -22.02
N ASP A 202 -20.09 17.20 -22.55
CA ASP A 202 -19.86 17.26 -24.00
C ASP A 202 -19.57 15.88 -24.57
N SER A 203 -20.24 15.54 -25.67
CA SER A 203 -19.86 14.37 -26.47
C SER A 203 -18.60 14.69 -27.27
N ILE A 204 -17.56 13.88 -27.11
CA ILE A 204 -16.25 14.10 -27.74
C ILE A 204 -16.14 13.26 -29.01
N SER A 205 -15.66 13.88 -30.09
CA SER A 205 -15.23 13.19 -31.30
C SER A 205 -13.73 13.35 -31.50
N LEU A 206 -13.04 12.23 -31.73
CA LEU A 206 -11.63 12.16 -32.07
C LEU A 206 -11.47 12.12 -33.59
N ARG A 207 -10.43 12.77 -34.10
CA ARG A 207 -10.07 12.81 -35.52
C ARG A 207 -8.61 12.40 -35.68
N ALA A 208 -8.32 11.57 -36.68
CA ALA A 208 -6.96 11.27 -37.13
C ALA A 208 -6.84 11.55 -38.63
N THR A 209 -5.69 12.08 -39.07
CA THR A 209 -5.35 12.22 -40.49
C THR A 209 -4.32 11.17 -40.86
N VAL A 210 -4.78 10.12 -41.53
CA VAL A 210 -3.93 9.04 -42.05
C VAL A 210 -3.37 9.46 -43.39
N LYS A 211 -2.08 9.26 -43.61
CA LYS A 211 -1.38 9.55 -44.85
C LYS A 211 -0.65 8.31 -45.33
N ASN A 212 -0.81 8.00 -46.62
CA ASN A 212 0.05 7.04 -47.29
C ASN A 212 1.31 7.75 -47.82
N THR A 213 2.44 7.63 -47.13
CA THR A 213 3.77 8.11 -47.54
C THR A 213 4.51 7.14 -48.46
N GLY A 214 3.90 6.00 -48.77
CA GLY A 214 4.47 4.96 -49.61
C GLY A 214 4.42 5.29 -51.09
N THR A 215 4.93 4.35 -51.89
CA THR A 215 5.04 4.47 -53.35
C THR A 215 3.97 3.70 -54.10
N ALA A 216 3.10 2.95 -53.41
CA ALA A 216 1.93 2.28 -53.96
C ALA A 216 0.65 2.63 -53.18
N ALA A 217 -0.51 2.28 -53.73
CA ALA A 217 -1.79 2.44 -53.04
C ALA A 217 -1.93 1.43 -51.89
N SER A 218 -2.60 1.83 -50.80
CA SER A 218 -3.00 0.96 -49.70
C SER A 218 -4.41 0.41 -49.93
N ASP A 219 -4.66 -0.80 -49.43
CA ASP A 219 -6.03 -1.27 -49.23
C ASP A 219 -6.70 -0.52 -48.06
N ALA A 220 -8.00 -0.75 -47.87
CA ALA A 220 -8.74 -0.17 -46.75
C ALA A 220 -8.34 -0.83 -45.41
N THR A 221 -8.24 -0.03 -44.36
CA THR A 221 -7.89 -0.47 -43.00
C THR A 221 -8.67 0.36 -41.95
N ASN A 222 -8.16 0.51 -40.73
CA ASN A 222 -8.75 1.30 -39.66
C ASN A 222 -7.69 2.05 -38.83
N VAL A 223 -8.16 3.00 -38.02
CA VAL A 223 -7.42 3.62 -36.92
C VAL A 223 -8.10 3.25 -35.61
N ASN A 224 -7.33 2.75 -34.65
CA ASN A 224 -7.75 2.61 -33.26
C ASN A 224 -7.29 3.82 -32.44
N PHE A 225 -8.20 4.40 -31.67
CA PHE A 225 -7.92 5.51 -30.76
C PHE A 225 -7.85 5.03 -29.31
N TYR A 226 -6.90 5.58 -28.57
CA TYR A 226 -6.63 5.25 -27.19
C TYR A 226 -6.57 6.52 -26.33
N LEU A 227 -7.18 6.48 -25.15
CA LEU A 227 -7.00 7.48 -24.11
C LEU A 227 -6.34 6.81 -22.90
N ALA A 228 -5.18 7.31 -22.47
CA ALA A 228 -4.41 6.74 -21.36
C ALA A 228 -4.19 5.22 -21.48
N GLY A 229 -3.94 4.73 -22.70
CA GLY A 229 -3.71 3.31 -23.00
C GLY A 229 -4.97 2.45 -23.19
N GLN A 230 -6.16 2.98 -22.91
CA GLN A 230 -7.43 2.27 -23.11
C GLN A 230 -8.04 2.58 -24.48
N LYS A 231 -8.45 1.55 -25.23
CA LYS A 231 -9.10 1.71 -26.54
C LYS A 231 -10.47 2.35 -26.36
N VAL A 232 -10.70 3.51 -26.99
CA VAL A 232 -11.95 4.29 -26.83
C VAL A 232 -12.78 4.40 -28.11
N GLY A 233 -12.21 4.08 -29.27
CA GLY A 233 -12.91 4.13 -30.54
C GLY A 233 -12.09 3.58 -31.69
N THR A 234 -12.77 3.27 -32.79
CA THR A 234 -12.16 2.84 -34.04
C THR A 234 -12.84 3.60 -35.19
N ALA A 235 -12.07 4.00 -36.20
CA ALA A 235 -12.59 4.61 -37.42
C ALA A 235 -12.02 3.91 -38.66
N SER A 236 -12.87 3.66 -39.66
CA SER A 236 -12.46 3.03 -40.91
C SER A 236 -11.70 4.00 -41.81
N VAL A 237 -10.61 3.53 -42.41
CA VAL A 237 -9.80 4.24 -43.40
C VAL A 237 -10.01 3.53 -44.73
N GLY A 238 -10.54 4.23 -45.74
CA GLY A 238 -10.63 3.67 -47.10
C GLY A 238 -9.25 3.48 -47.73
N ALA A 239 -9.20 2.82 -48.89
CA ALA A 239 -7.97 2.70 -49.68
C ALA A 239 -7.37 4.08 -50.00
N LEU A 240 -6.04 4.21 -49.88
CA LEU A 240 -5.32 5.47 -50.09
C LEU A 240 -4.27 5.33 -51.18
N ALA A 241 -4.37 6.16 -52.23
CA ALA A 241 -3.31 6.26 -53.23
C ALA A 241 -1.98 6.74 -52.60
N ALA A 242 -0.86 6.44 -53.24
CA ALA A 242 0.46 6.93 -52.83
C ALA A 242 0.45 8.47 -52.71
N GLY A 243 0.92 8.99 -51.58
CA GLY A 243 0.93 10.41 -51.25
C GLY A 243 -0.40 10.99 -50.76
N ALA A 244 -1.51 10.25 -50.83
CA ALA A 244 -2.82 10.73 -50.40
C ALA A 244 -2.98 10.72 -48.87
N SER A 245 -3.95 11.49 -48.37
CA SER A 245 -4.33 11.48 -46.96
C SER A 245 -5.85 11.45 -46.81
N SER A 246 -6.32 10.84 -45.73
CA SER A 246 -7.73 10.83 -45.35
C SER A 246 -7.89 11.14 -43.87
N ALA A 247 -8.89 11.96 -43.57
CA ALA A 247 -9.28 12.25 -42.21
C ALA A 247 -10.43 11.34 -41.79
N VAL A 248 -10.27 10.66 -40.67
CA VAL A 248 -11.26 9.74 -40.12
C VAL A 248 -11.63 10.18 -38.71
N THR A 249 -12.88 9.93 -38.31
CA THR A 249 -13.40 10.38 -37.02
C THR A 249 -14.09 9.24 -36.27
N ALA A 250 -13.95 9.22 -34.95
CA ALA A 250 -14.69 8.34 -34.05
C ALA A 250 -15.37 9.18 -32.95
N SER A 251 -16.65 8.93 -32.68
CA SER A 251 -17.31 9.48 -31.50
C SER A 251 -17.01 8.59 -30.30
N ILE A 252 -16.62 9.19 -29.17
CA ILE A 252 -16.25 8.47 -27.95
C ILE A 252 -17.19 8.76 -26.77
N GLY A 253 -18.29 9.47 -27.03
CA GLY A 253 -19.26 9.89 -26.01
C GLY A 253 -18.71 10.95 -25.06
N THR A 254 -19.34 11.09 -23.90
CA THR A 254 -18.86 11.95 -22.82
C THR A 254 -17.69 11.30 -22.08
N ARG A 255 -16.94 12.12 -21.34
CA ARG A 255 -15.82 11.67 -20.50
C ARG A 255 -15.86 12.41 -19.18
N ASN A 256 -15.42 11.76 -18.11
CA ASN A 256 -15.26 12.41 -16.82
C ASN A 256 -14.18 13.51 -16.92
N ALA A 257 -14.19 14.47 -16.00
CA ALA A 257 -13.16 15.49 -15.96
C ALA A 257 -11.80 14.81 -15.74
N GLY A 258 -10.79 15.24 -16.49
CA GLY A 258 -9.50 14.59 -16.48
C GLY A 258 -8.60 15.01 -17.63
N THR A 259 -7.35 14.57 -17.57
CA THR A 259 -6.36 14.76 -18.62
C THR A 259 -6.02 13.40 -19.22
N TYR A 260 -6.22 13.25 -20.52
CA TYR A 260 -6.07 11.99 -21.24
C TYR A 260 -5.03 12.12 -22.33
N GLN A 261 -3.98 11.29 -22.28
CA GLN A 261 -3.04 11.18 -23.40
C GLN A 261 -3.73 10.49 -24.58
N LEU A 262 -3.83 11.17 -25.72
CA LEU A 262 -4.42 10.63 -26.94
C LEU A 262 -3.36 9.94 -27.80
N THR A 263 -3.58 8.66 -28.11
CA THR A 263 -2.76 7.87 -29.04
C THR A 263 -3.66 7.27 -30.12
N GLY A 264 -3.18 7.25 -31.36
CA GLY A 264 -3.83 6.63 -32.50
C GLY A 264 -2.88 5.62 -33.14
N LYS A 265 -3.42 4.51 -33.62
CA LYS A 265 -2.66 3.50 -34.37
C LYS A 265 -3.43 3.12 -35.64
N VAL A 266 -2.85 3.37 -36.80
CA VAL A 266 -3.39 2.92 -38.08
C VAL A 266 -2.95 1.47 -38.33
N ASP A 267 -3.82 0.66 -38.93
CA ASP A 267 -3.54 -0.73 -39.29
C ASP A 267 -2.86 -1.57 -38.18
N GLU A 268 -3.27 -1.40 -36.92
CA GLU A 268 -2.64 -2.06 -35.76
C GLU A 268 -2.65 -3.61 -35.82
N ALA A 269 -3.44 -4.19 -36.73
CA ALA A 269 -3.49 -5.63 -36.97
C ALA A 269 -2.54 -6.09 -38.10
N ASP A 270 -1.72 -5.18 -38.66
CA ASP A 270 -0.77 -5.38 -39.75
C ASP A 270 -1.41 -6.11 -40.95
N THR A 271 -2.59 -5.62 -41.38
CA THR A 271 -3.38 -6.26 -42.46
C THR A 271 -3.00 -5.76 -43.85
N VAL A 272 -2.43 -4.56 -43.93
CA VAL A 272 -1.82 -3.97 -45.12
C VAL A 272 -0.33 -4.17 -45.00
N LEU A 273 0.32 -4.72 -46.04
CA LEU A 273 1.77 -4.87 -46.03
C LEU A 273 2.43 -3.54 -46.40
N GLU A 274 3.22 -2.98 -45.50
CA GLU A 274 3.75 -1.62 -45.61
C GLU A 274 5.26 -1.57 -45.88
N LEU A 275 5.79 -0.39 -46.24
CA LEU A 275 7.24 -0.17 -46.30
C LEU A 275 7.87 -0.14 -44.90
N ASN A 276 7.10 0.26 -43.88
CA ASN A 276 7.58 0.40 -42.51
C ASN A 276 6.45 0.25 -41.47
N GLU A 277 6.29 -0.95 -40.90
CA GLU A 277 5.27 -1.20 -39.87
C GLU A 277 5.51 -0.45 -38.52
N SER A 278 6.69 0.16 -38.35
CA SER A 278 7.05 0.80 -37.07
C SER A 278 6.57 2.24 -36.91
N ASN A 279 6.03 2.86 -37.96
CA ASN A 279 5.59 4.27 -37.95
C ASN A 279 4.05 4.45 -37.90
N ASN A 280 3.30 3.37 -37.68
CA ASN A 280 1.84 3.34 -37.66
C ASN A 280 1.20 3.97 -36.40
N SER A 281 2.00 4.25 -35.37
CA SER A 281 1.54 4.82 -34.10
C SER A 281 1.88 6.30 -33.99
N TYR A 282 0.90 7.10 -33.55
CA TYR A 282 1.08 8.53 -33.26
C TYR A 282 0.51 8.85 -31.87
N THR A 283 1.25 9.61 -31.07
CA THR A 283 0.79 10.14 -29.79
C THR A 283 0.69 11.65 -29.92
N ASN A 284 -0.49 12.20 -29.63
CA ASN A 284 -0.69 13.63 -29.72
C ASN A 284 0.21 14.35 -28.69
N PRO A 285 0.97 15.39 -29.06
CA PRO A 285 1.79 16.11 -28.10
C PRO A 285 0.98 16.85 -27.03
N SER A 286 -0.30 17.11 -27.29
CA SER A 286 -1.24 17.65 -26.32
C SER A 286 -2.16 16.56 -25.79
N SER A 287 -2.42 16.61 -24.49
CA SER A 287 -3.45 15.77 -23.86
C SER A 287 -4.84 16.36 -24.06
N LEU A 288 -5.83 15.49 -24.25
CA LEU A 288 -7.24 15.84 -24.17
C LEU A 288 -7.57 16.20 -22.72
N VAL A 289 -7.87 17.47 -22.46
CA VAL A 289 -8.30 17.94 -21.13
C VAL A 289 -9.81 18.12 -21.16
N VAL A 290 -10.51 17.34 -20.34
CA VAL A 290 -11.94 17.47 -20.09
C VAL A 290 -12.13 18.23 -18.78
N ALA A 291 -12.72 19.42 -18.84
CA ALA A 291 -12.93 20.24 -17.66
C ALA A 291 -14.18 19.79 -16.88
N PRO A 292 -14.22 19.98 -15.55
CA PRO A 292 -15.42 19.75 -14.79
C PRO A 292 -16.54 20.69 -15.25
N VAL A 293 -17.77 20.17 -15.37
CA VAL A 293 -18.93 21.00 -15.67
C VAL A 293 -19.26 21.93 -14.49
N ALA A 294 -19.75 23.14 -14.77
CA ALA A 294 -20.24 24.05 -13.74
C ALA A 294 -21.46 23.43 -13.03
N SER A 295 -21.27 22.97 -11.80
CA SER A 295 -22.27 22.26 -11.00
C SER A 295 -21.87 22.29 -9.53
N SER A 296 -22.84 22.28 -8.62
CA SER A 296 -22.57 21.76 -7.27
C SER A 296 -22.40 20.24 -7.36
N ASP A 297 -21.74 19.65 -6.37
CA ASP A 297 -21.49 18.22 -6.27
C ASP A 297 -21.44 17.89 -4.77
N LEU A 298 -22.56 17.41 -4.24
CA LEU A 298 -22.73 17.19 -2.81
C LEU A 298 -22.35 15.75 -2.45
N VAL A 299 -21.31 15.60 -1.66
CA VAL A 299 -20.84 14.31 -1.15
C VAL A 299 -20.91 14.25 0.37
N ALA A 300 -21.18 13.07 0.90
CA ALA A 300 -21.02 12.82 2.33
C ALA A 300 -19.52 12.77 2.64
N SER A 301 -18.99 13.79 3.32
CA SER A 301 -17.55 13.95 3.53
C SER A 301 -17.03 13.38 4.85
N SER A 302 -17.91 13.18 5.82
CA SER A 302 -17.60 12.44 7.04
C SER A 302 -18.84 11.66 7.47
N VAL A 303 -18.81 10.34 7.31
CA VAL A 303 -19.81 9.45 7.89
C VAL A 303 -19.16 8.83 9.11
N SER A 304 -19.62 9.22 10.30
CA SER A 304 -19.05 8.75 11.55
C SER A 304 -20.11 8.17 12.46
N TRP A 305 -19.65 7.38 13.41
CA TRP A 305 -20.46 6.86 14.50
C TRP A 305 -19.65 6.82 15.78
N THR A 306 -20.35 6.94 16.89
CA THR A 306 -19.75 6.87 18.22
C THR A 306 -20.55 5.90 19.11
N PRO A 307 -19.90 4.98 19.84
CA PRO A 307 -18.45 4.75 19.86
C PRO A 307 -17.92 4.16 18.54
N GLY A 308 -16.64 4.41 18.22
CA GLY A 308 -16.02 3.97 16.96
C GLY A 308 -15.87 2.45 16.80
N ASN A 309 -15.76 1.71 17.92
CA ASN A 309 -15.83 0.25 17.98
C ASN A 309 -16.90 -0.20 19.00
N PRO A 310 -18.18 -0.28 18.60
CA PRO A 310 -19.26 -0.61 19.52
C PRO A 310 -19.30 -2.10 19.86
N ALA A 311 -19.57 -2.39 21.13
CA ALA A 311 -20.00 -3.70 21.60
C ALA A 311 -21.54 -3.83 21.54
N SER A 312 -22.04 -5.07 21.54
CA SER A 312 -23.48 -5.34 21.68
C SER A 312 -24.06 -4.60 22.89
N GLY A 313 -25.22 -3.97 22.71
CA GLY A 313 -25.91 -3.18 23.72
C GLY A 313 -25.50 -1.71 23.78
N ASN A 314 -24.37 -1.31 23.18
CA ASN A 314 -23.98 0.11 23.11
C ASN A 314 -24.99 0.91 22.28
N ASN A 315 -25.29 2.15 22.68
CA ASN A 315 -26.06 3.07 21.85
C ASN A 315 -25.13 3.79 20.88
N VAL A 316 -25.25 3.49 19.59
CA VAL A 316 -24.40 4.01 18.52
C VAL A 316 -25.08 5.23 17.90
N SER A 317 -24.47 6.41 18.00
CA SER A 317 -24.96 7.65 17.39
C SER A 317 -24.27 7.89 16.05
N PHE A 318 -25.04 8.15 14.99
CA PHE A 318 -24.52 8.39 13.64
C PHE A 318 -24.55 9.87 13.27
N SER A 319 -23.51 10.31 12.59
CA SER A 319 -23.31 11.69 12.20
C SER A 319 -22.78 11.79 10.76
N VAL A 320 -23.25 12.80 10.02
CA VAL A 320 -22.85 13.04 8.62
C VAL A 320 -22.53 14.51 8.38
N ALA A 321 -21.38 14.81 7.77
CA ALA A 321 -21.11 16.12 7.17
C ALA A 321 -21.27 16.07 5.64
N VAL A 322 -21.67 17.20 5.06
CA VAL A 322 -21.90 17.35 3.61
C VAL A 322 -20.87 18.32 3.06
N LYS A 323 -20.08 17.88 2.08
CA LYS A 323 -19.15 18.71 1.32
C LYS A 323 -19.69 18.99 -0.06
N ASN A 324 -19.56 20.24 -0.50
CA ASN A 324 -19.71 20.57 -1.90
C ASN A 324 -18.34 20.50 -2.57
N GLN A 325 -18.04 19.43 -3.29
CA GLN A 325 -16.80 19.29 -4.06
C GLN A 325 -16.92 19.84 -5.50
N GLY A 326 -18.07 20.44 -5.82
CA GLY A 326 -18.36 21.02 -7.12
C GLY A 326 -17.64 22.35 -7.35
N THR A 327 -17.87 22.92 -8.53
CA THR A 327 -17.23 24.17 -8.99
C THR A 327 -18.09 25.40 -8.74
N VAL A 328 -19.37 25.23 -8.40
CA VAL A 328 -20.27 26.30 -7.97
C VAL A 328 -20.90 25.99 -6.62
N ALA A 329 -21.41 27.02 -5.95
CA ALA A 329 -22.08 26.86 -4.67
C ALA A 329 -23.41 26.08 -4.79
N SER A 330 -23.77 25.33 -3.74
CA SER A 330 -25.06 24.65 -3.70
C SER A 330 -26.24 25.63 -3.59
N GLY A 331 -27.45 25.14 -3.82
CA GLY A 331 -28.66 25.90 -3.56
C GLY A 331 -28.75 26.40 -2.11
N SER A 332 -29.45 27.51 -1.88
CA SER A 332 -29.64 28.06 -0.52
C SER A 332 -30.67 27.30 0.32
N GLY A 333 -31.24 26.21 -0.22
CA GLY A 333 -32.30 25.43 0.40
C GLY A 333 -31.79 24.45 1.46
N SER A 334 -32.63 23.45 1.75
CA SER A 334 -32.28 22.33 2.63
C SER A 334 -31.74 21.16 1.80
N HIS A 335 -30.61 20.62 2.21
CA HIS A 335 -29.92 19.47 1.63
C HIS A 335 -30.21 18.25 2.51
N GLY A 336 -31.15 17.41 2.07
CA GLY A 336 -31.60 16.24 2.83
C GLY A 336 -30.53 15.15 2.94
N ILE A 337 -30.43 14.52 4.10
CA ILE A 337 -29.53 13.41 4.40
C ILE A 337 -30.39 12.23 4.81
N THR A 338 -30.22 11.08 4.15
CA THR A 338 -30.82 9.80 4.58
C THR A 338 -29.69 8.82 4.88
N LEU A 339 -29.58 8.37 6.12
CA LEU A 339 -28.67 7.30 6.52
C LEU A 339 -29.48 6.03 6.79
N THR A 340 -29.17 4.95 6.09
CA THR A 340 -29.78 3.64 6.29
C THR A 340 -28.73 2.67 6.78
N LEU A 341 -28.98 2.10 7.95
CA LEU A 341 -28.22 0.98 8.49
C LEU A 341 -28.78 -0.32 7.91
N LEU A 342 -27.95 -1.04 7.15
CA LEU A 342 -28.29 -2.30 6.52
C LEU A 342 -27.57 -3.45 7.24
N ASP A 343 -28.20 -4.62 7.35
CA ASP A 343 -27.54 -5.84 7.83
C ASP A 343 -26.68 -6.50 6.74
N ALA A 344 -26.06 -7.64 7.07
CA ALA A 344 -25.22 -8.42 6.15
C ALA A 344 -25.96 -8.91 4.88
N ASN A 345 -27.30 -8.99 4.91
CA ASN A 345 -28.15 -9.40 3.79
C ASN A 345 -28.74 -8.20 3.03
N ASN A 346 -28.23 -6.98 3.30
CA ASN A 346 -28.77 -5.71 2.80
C ASN A 346 -30.22 -5.41 3.24
N ALA A 347 -30.74 -6.06 4.28
CA ALA A 347 -32.03 -5.72 4.86
C ALA A 347 -31.90 -4.45 5.71
N THR A 348 -32.89 -3.56 5.65
CA THR A 348 -32.90 -2.32 6.43
C THR A 348 -33.13 -2.64 7.91
N VAL A 349 -32.14 -2.29 8.74
CA VAL A 349 -32.22 -2.34 10.21
C VAL A 349 -32.88 -1.07 10.73
N LYS A 350 -32.41 0.09 10.25
CA LYS A 350 -32.93 1.41 10.68
C LYS A 350 -32.62 2.47 9.63
N THR A 351 -33.49 3.48 9.54
CA THR A 351 -33.29 4.67 8.71
C THR A 351 -33.32 5.91 9.59
N PHE A 352 -32.38 6.82 9.36
CA PHE A 352 -32.26 8.12 10.00
C PHE A 352 -32.29 9.20 8.93
N THR A 353 -32.88 10.35 9.26
CA THR A 353 -32.98 11.48 8.34
C THR A 353 -32.55 12.77 9.01
N GLY A 354 -31.85 13.63 8.29
CA GLY A 354 -31.47 14.96 8.73
C GLY A 354 -31.31 15.89 7.54
N SER A 355 -30.81 17.09 7.76
CA SER A 355 -30.51 18.02 6.67
C SER A 355 -29.52 19.09 7.07
N VAL A 356 -28.75 19.58 6.11
CA VAL A 356 -28.00 20.84 6.21
C VAL A 356 -28.80 21.93 5.50
N SER A 357 -28.93 23.12 6.08
CA SER A 357 -29.60 24.25 5.43
C SER A 357 -28.62 25.33 5.00
N GLY A 358 -28.96 26.04 3.92
CA GLY A 358 -28.19 27.16 3.40
C GLY A 358 -27.21 26.78 2.30
N THR A 359 -26.49 27.77 1.78
CA THR A 359 -25.54 27.60 0.68
C THR A 359 -24.23 27.03 1.19
N ILE A 360 -23.76 25.95 0.56
CA ILE A 360 -22.43 25.37 0.76
C ILE A 360 -21.56 25.82 -0.41
N ALA A 361 -20.58 26.69 -0.14
CA ALA A 361 -19.67 27.18 -1.17
C ALA A 361 -18.90 26.04 -1.84
N ALA A 362 -18.46 26.25 -3.08
CA ALA A 362 -17.58 25.30 -3.77
C ALA A 362 -16.33 25.00 -2.93
N GLY A 363 -16.03 23.72 -2.74
CA GLY A 363 -14.93 23.24 -1.90
C GLY A 363 -15.20 23.24 -0.39
N ALA A 364 -16.31 23.81 0.08
CA ALA A 364 -16.62 23.90 1.51
C ALA A 364 -17.34 22.65 2.04
N THR A 365 -17.14 22.39 3.33
CA THR A 365 -17.85 21.35 4.09
C THR A 365 -18.77 22.02 5.11
N ALA A 366 -20.04 21.63 5.11
CA ALA A 366 -20.99 22.04 6.13
C ALA A 366 -20.71 21.34 7.47
N GLY A 367 -21.21 21.92 8.57
CA GLY A 367 -21.10 21.30 9.89
C GLY A 367 -21.73 19.90 9.94
N THR A 368 -21.17 19.04 10.78
CA THR A 368 -21.66 17.68 11.00
C THR A 368 -23.07 17.67 11.59
N VAL A 369 -23.96 16.86 11.02
CA VAL A 369 -25.34 16.67 11.49
C VAL A 369 -25.44 15.31 12.18
N THR A 370 -25.79 15.29 13.47
CA THR A 370 -26.16 14.06 14.18
C THR A 370 -27.57 13.63 13.76
N LEU A 371 -27.71 12.41 13.22
CA LEU A 371 -28.95 11.92 12.62
C LEU A 371 -29.81 11.10 13.58
N GLY A 372 -29.19 10.42 14.54
CA GLY A 372 -29.86 9.60 15.54
C GLY A 372 -29.03 8.40 15.99
N SER A 373 -29.61 7.57 16.86
CA SER A 373 -28.90 6.44 17.45
C SER A 373 -29.60 5.08 17.32
N TRP A 374 -28.82 4.01 17.42
CA TRP A 374 -29.28 2.61 17.40
C TRP A 374 -28.55 1.80 18.47
N THR A 375 -29.28 0.94 19.19
CA THR A 375 -28.68 -0.02 20.14
C THR A 375 -28.05 -1.16 19.36
N ALA A 376 -26.73 -1.27 19.48
CA ALA A 376 -25.91 -2.19 18.72
C ALA A 376 -26.22 -3.65 19.07
N VAL A 377 -26.13 -4.52 18.07
CA VAL A 377 -26.11 -5.98 18.21
C VAL A 377 -24.91 -6.49 17.43
N ASN A 378 -24.23 -7.52 17.92
CA ASN A 378 -23.06 -8.09 17.22
C ASN A 378 -23.43 -8.46 15.78
N GLY A 379 -22.60 -8.03 14.83
CA GLY A 379 -22.85 -8.33 13.42
C GLY A 379 -22.09 -7.43 12.44
N LYS A 380 -22.21 -7.79 11.16
CA LYS A 380 -21.78 -7.01 9.99
C LYS A 380 -22.93 -6.15 9.50
N TYR A 381 -22.65 -4.88 9.31
CA TYR A 381 -23.59 -3.87 8.84
C TYR A 381 -22.98 -3.03 7.71
N THR A 382 -23.83 -2.31 7.00
CA THR A 382 -23.42 -1.27 6.05
C THR A 382 -24.17 0.02 6.40
N VAL A 383 -23.43 1.10 6.59
CA VAL A 383 -23.96 2.45 6.73
C VAL A 383 -24.07 3.05 5.34
N LYS A 384 -25.28 3.14 4.80
CA LYS A 384 -25.55 3.77 3.49
C LYS A 384 -26.04 5.20 3.73
N VAL A 385 -25.35 6.19 3.17
CA VAL A 385 -25.79 7.59 3.18
C VAL A 385 -26.25 7.97 1.78
N VAL A 386 -27.38 8.66 1.68
CA VAL A 386 -27.91 9.24 0.45
C VAL A 386 -28.22 10.71 0.71
N LEU A 387 -27.56 11.59 -0.03
CA LEU A 387 -27.85 13.01 -0.07
C LEU A 387 -28.93 13.29 -1.12
N ALA A 388 -29.86 14.17 -0.80
CA ALA A 388 -30.84 14.67 -1.76
C ALA A 388 -30.12 15.50 -2.83
N ASN A 389 -30.52 15.34 -4.09
CA ASN A 389 -29.98 16.12 -5.20
C ASN A 389 -30.14 17.61 -4.93
N ASP A 390 -29.04 18.35 -5.04
CA ASP A 390 -29.10 19.81 -4.92
C ASP A 390 -29.68 20.44 -6.19
N THR A 391 -30.32 21.60 -6.02
CA THR A 391 -30.92 22.36 -7.13
C THR A 391 -29.90 22.85 -8.16
N ASN A 392 -28.63 23.06 -7.77
CA ASN A 392 -27.55 23.45 -8.67
C ASN A 392 -26.70 22.24 -9.12
N GLU A 393 -27.13 21.02 -8.80
CA GLU A 393 -26.38 19.80 -9.06
C GLU A 393 -26.89 19.09 -10.31
N LEU A 394 -26.02 19.01 -11.32
CA LEU A 394 -26.33 18.34 -12.57
C LEU A 394 -26.37 16.82 -12.39
N PRO A 395 -27.21 16.09 -13.16
CA PRO A 395 -27.32 14.63 -13.08
C PRO A 395 -26.00 13.86 -13.17
N VAL A 396 -25.00 14.39 -13.89
CA VAL A 396 -23.66 13.77 -14.02
C VAL A 396 -22.88 13.75 -12.70
N LYS A 397 -23.27 14.57 -11.70
CA LYS A 397 -22.65 14.62 -10.37
C LYS A 397 -23.39 13.79 -9.33
N GLN A 398 -24.69 13.59 -9.47
CA GLN A 398 -25.56 12.97 -8.45
C GLN A 398 -25.22 11.50 -8.08
N ALA A 399 -24.37 10.81 -8.85
CA ALA A 399 -24.03 9.42 -8.58
C ALA A 399 -23.29 9.23 -7.24
N ASN A 400 -22.44 10.18 -6.86
CA ASN A 400 -21.65 10.16 -5.63
C ASN A 400 -22.40 10.72 -4.40
N ASN A 401 -23.65 11.18 -4.58
CA ASN A 401 -24.55 11.55 -3.48
C ASN A 401 -24.87 10.34 -2.59
N THR A 402 -24.63 9.13 -3.09
CA THR A 402 -24.75 7.89 -2.32
C THR A 402 -23.37 7.37 -1.95
N SER A 403 -23.14 7.17 -0.66
CA SER A 403 -21.95 6.49 -0.14
C SER A 403 -22.35 5.31 0.75
N THR A 404 -21.45 4.33 0.88
CA THR A 404 -21.62 3.18 1.76
C THR A 404 -20.35 2.91 2.53
N THR A 405 -20.46 2.72 3.84
CA THR A 405 -19.33 2.41 4.71
C THR A 405 -19.61 1.10 5.45
N PRO A 406 -18.72 0.11 5.41
CA PRO A 406 -18.83 -1.08 6.26
C PRO A 406 -18.80 -0.69 7.74
N PHE A 407 -19.61 -1.36 8.55
CA PHE A 407 -19.71 -1.11 9.99
C PHE A 407 -19.89 -2.42 10.74
N PHE A 408 -19.19 -2.56 11.86
CA PHE A 408 -19.17 -3.79 12.64
C PHE A 408 -19.43 -3.51 14.11
N VAL A 409 -20.09 -4.48 14.74
CA VAL A 409 -20.32 -4.49 16.18
C VAL A 409 -19.76 -5.79 16.73
N GLY A 410 -18.99 -5.69 17.81
CA GLY A 410 -18.51 -6.86 18.58
C GLY A 410 -17.15 -7.43 18.18
N ARG A 411 -16.35 -6.70 17.40
CA ARG A 411 -14.94 -7.07 17.14
C ARG A 411 -13.99 -6.50 18.19
N GLY A 412 -12.92 -7.23 18.45
CA GLY A 412 -11.91 -6.89 19.43
C GLY A 412 -12.26 -7.28 20.86
N ALA A 413 -11.49 -6.76 21.82
CA ALA A 413 -11.65 -7.02 23.23
C ALA A 413 -12.90 -6.33 23.80
N ASN A 414 -13.60 -7.03 24.68
CA ASN A 414 -14.71 -6.50 25.46
C ASN A 414 -14.21 -6.10 26.85
N MET A 415 -14.02 -4.80 27.04
CA MET A 415 -13.42 -4.23 28.24
C MET A 415 -14.49 -3.62 29.17
N PRO A 416 -14.25 -3.60 30.50
CA PRO A 416 -15.28 -3.20 31.48
C PRO A 416 -15.53 -1.68 31.56
N TYR A 417 -14.81 -0.86 30.79
CA TYR A 417 -14.97 0.59 30.77
C TYR A 417 -15.70 1.08 29.53
N ASP A 418 -16.36 2.23 29.69
CA ASP A 418 -16.86 3.03 28.58
C ASP A 418 -15.74 3.93 28.04
N SER A 419 -15.67 4.10 26.72
CA SER A 419 -14.78 5.06 26.04
C SER A 419 -15.55 6.25 25.46
N TYR A 420 -14.94 7.44 25.49
CA TYR A 420 -15.49 8.68 24.98
C TYR A 420 -14.40 9.48 24.26
N GLU A 421 -14.50 9.63 22.95
CA GLU A 421 -13.62 10.50 22.17
C GLU A 421 -13.88 11.97 22.54
N ALA A 422 -12.83 12.75 22.73
CA ALA A 422 -12.94 14.12 23.20
C ALA A 422 -13.61 15.02 22.17
N GLU A 423 -13.40 14.80 20.87
CA GLU A 423 -14.02 15.58 19.80
C GLU A 423 -15.55 15.37 19.70
N ASP A 424 -16.10 14.35 20.36
CA ASP A 424 -17.54 14.14 20.51
C ASP A 424 -18.12 14.85 21.76
N GLY A 425 -17.25 15.41 22.62
CA GLY A 425 -17.63 16.10 23.85
C GLY A 425 -18.15 17.52 23.62
N VAL A 426 -18.78 18.09 24.65
CA VAL A 426 -19.23 19.49 24.64
C VAL A 426 -18.07 20.42 24.99
N LEU A 427 -17.66 21.25 24.03
CA LEU A 427 -16.53 22.16 24.17
C LEU A 427 -16.95 23.51 24.75
N ALA A 428 -16.10 24.09 25.60
CA ALA A 428 -16.29 25.46 26.11
C ALA A 428 -14.96 26.17 26.39
N GLY A 429 -15.04 27.47 26.69
CA GLY A 429 -13.91 28.29 27.13
C GLY A 429 -12.75 28.39 26.15
N GLY A 430 -13.03 28.32 24.84
CA GLY A 430 -12.02 28.41 23.78
C GLY A 430 -11.32 27.10 23.45
N ALA A 431 -11.80 25.96 23.95
CA ALA A 431 -11.34 24.65 23.51
C ALA A 431 -11.60 24.43 21.99
N THR A 432 -10.69 23.77 21.30
CA THR A 432 -10.77 23.54 19.85
C THR A 432 -10.43 22.10 19.50
N VAL A 433 -11.17 21.52 18.54
CA VAL A 433 -10.79 20.24 17.92
C VAL A 433 -9.56 20.45 17.02
N VAL A 434 -8.58 19.55 17.11
CA VAL A 434 -7.46 19.44 16.16
C VAL A 434 -7.70 18.25 15.23
N GLY A 435 -7.18 18.33 14.00
CA GLY A 435 -7.25 17.23 13.02
C GLY A 435 -8.50 17.19 12.15
N PRO A 436 -8.67 16.13 11.31
CA PRO A 436 -7.79 14.96 11.22
C PRO A 436 -6.55 15.15 10.33
N ASN A 437 -5.44 14.47 10.67
CA ASN A 437 -4.28 14.28 9.77
C ASN A 437 -3.53 12.97 10.12
N ARG A 438 -2.45 12.66 9.40
CA ARG A 438 -1.63 11.44 9.57
C ARG A 438 -0.18 11.74 9.93
N THR A 439 0.09 12.93 10.45
CA THR A 439 1.46 13.43 10.65
C THR A 439 2.04 12.89 11.97
N VAL A 440 3.16 12.19 11.89
CA VAL A 440 3.92 11.73 13.07
C VAL A 440 4.38 12.94 13.89
N GLY A 441 4.25 12.87 15.21
CA GLY A 441 4.59 13.96 16.13
C GLY A 441 3.59 15.12 16.15
N ASP A 442 2.45 15.00 15.46
CA ASP A 442 1.36 15.99 15.50
C ASP A 442 0.25 15.56 16.45
N LEU A 443 -0.38 16.55 17.11
CA LEU A 443 -1.47 16.31 18.06
C LEU A 443 -2.65 15.57 17.43
N ALA A 444 -2.97 15.81 16.16
CA ALA A 444 -4.03 15.06 15.48
C ALA A 444 -3.51 13.73 14.94
N GLY A 445 -2.30 13.71 14.37
CA GLY A 445 -1.75 12.49 13.75
C GLY A 445 -1.58 11.32 14.72
N GLU A 446 -1.31 11.57 16.00
CA GLU A 446 -1.13 10.54 17.03
C GLU A 446 -2.33 10.31 17.96
N ALA A 447 -3.46 10.96 17.69
CA ALA A 447 -4.69 10.81 18.46
C ALA A 447 -5.60 9.69 17.91
N SER A 448 -6.44 9.11 18.77
CA SER A 448 -7.53 8.22 18.37
C SER A 448 -8.43 8.93 17.37
N GLY A 449 -8.88 8.22 16.33
CA GLY A 449 -9.72 8.84 15.30
C GLY A 449 -9.03 9.98 14.53
N ARG A 450 -7.71 10.14 14.75
CA ARG A 450 -6.85 11.22 14.29
C ARG A 450 -7.29 12.62 14.73
N ARG A 451 -8.03 12.74 15.84
CA ARG A 451 -8.56 14.01 16.33
C ARG A 451 -8.45 14.07 17.86
N ALA A 452 -8.34 15.28 18.38
CA ALA A 452 -8.29 15.52 19.82
C ALA A 452 -8.83 16.92 20.13
N VAL A 453 -9.02 17.24 21.41
CA VAL A 453 -9.45 18.57 21.87
C VAL A 453 -8.32 19.28 22.59
N LYS A 454 -7.90 20.42 22.05
CA LYS A 454 -6.88 21.27 22.65
C LYS A 454 -7.48 22.28 23.63
N LEU A 455 -7.02 22.23 24.87
CA LEU A 455 -7.32 23.15 25.98
C LEU A 455 -6.13 24.10 26.19
N ALA A 456 -6.13 25.23 25.49
CA ALA A 456 -5.00 26.17 25.48
C ALA A 456 -5.13 27.34 26.46
N SER A 457 -6.33 27.65 26.93
CA SER A 457 -6.60 28.82 27.78
C SER A 457 -7.26 28.41 29.09
N THR A 458 -7.10 29.24 30.12
CA THR A 458 -7.89 29.09 31.36
C THR A 458 -9.38 29.16 31.04
N GLY A 459 -10.14 28.19 31.55
CA GLY A 459 -11.55 27.98 31.28
C GLY A 459 -11.83 27.05 30.09
N SER A 460 -10.83 26.71 29.25
CA SER A 460 -11.02 25.75 28.16
C SER A 460 -11.35 24.37 28.73
N SER A 461 -12.40 23.74 28.19
CA SER A 461 -12.89 22.45 28.68
C SER A 461 -13.53 21.57 27.62
N VAL A 462 -13.56 20.26 27.90
CA VAL A 462 -14.38 19.26 27.23
C VAL A 462 -15.24 18.53 28.26
N GLU A 463 -16.55 18.43 27.99
CA GLU A 463 -17.55 17.82 28.88
C GLU A 463 -18.23 16.60 28.23
N PHE A 464 -18.31 15.52 28.99
CA PHE A 464 -18.85 14.23 28.60
C PHE A 464 -20.08 13.90 29.45
N THR A 465 -21.04 13.18 28.89
CA THR A 465 -22.17 12.62 29.63
C THR A 465 -21.96 11.12 29.83
N THR A 466 -21.94 10.65 31.07
CA THR A 466 -21.64 9.24 31.39
C THR A 466 -22.72 8.29 30.85
N LYS A 467 -22.29 7.18 30.24
CA LYS A 467 -23.15 6.10 29.72
C LYS A 467 -23.56 5.14 30.84
N ALA A 468 -22.63 4.84 31.76
CA ALA A 468 -22.85 4.02 32.95
C ALA A 468 -22.41 4.77 34.22
N SER A 469 -22.73 4.20 35.39
CA SER A 469 -22.11 4.66 36.63
C SER A 469 -20.60 4.42 36.60
N THR A 470 -19.83 5.29 37.25
CA THR A 470 -18.38 5.20 37.32
C THR A 470 -17.83 5.80 38.61
N ASN A 471 -16.70 5.28 39.09
CA ASN A 471 -15.92 5.88 40.18
C ASN A 471 -14.45 6.08 39.80
N THR A 472 -14.13 5.96 38.52
CA THR A 472 -12.78 6.12 37.97
C THR A 472 -12.78 6.97 36.72
N LEU A 473 -11.62 7.51 36.38
CA LEU A 473 -11.39 8.14 35.09
C LEU A 473 -9.98 7.82 34.63
N VAL A 474 -9.84 7.44 33.36
CA VAL A 474 -8.58 7.48 32.60
C VAL A 474 -8.72 8.58 31.56
N THR A 475 -7.68 9.38 31.34
CA THR A 475 -7.61 10.30 30.20
C THR A 475 -6.36 10.00 29.41
N ARG A 476 -6.47 9.88 28.09
CA ARG A 476 -5.32 9.95 27.19
C ARG A 476 -5.10 11.40 26.79
N PHE A 477 -3.88 11.89 26.95
CA PHE A 477 -3.56 13.30 26.81
C PHE A 477 -2.17 13.54 26.23
N ALA A 478 -1.99 14.71 25.62
CA ALA A 478 -0.68 15.25 25.30
C ALA A 478 -0.52 16.62 25.98
N MET A 479 0.65 16.86 26.56
CA MET A 479 1.07 18.14 27.13
C MET A 479 2.52 18.42 26.71
N PRO A 480 3.01 19.67 26.76
CA PRO A 480 4.37 19.99 26.33
C PRO A 480 5.43 19.19 27.09
N ASP A 481 6.50 18.80 26.39
CA ASP A 481 7.73 18.33 27.04
C ASP A 481 8.49 19.50 27.69
N ALA A 482 9.43 19.18 28.58
CA ALA A 482 10.42 20.12 29.06
C ALA A 482 11.40 20.48 27.92
N SER A 483 11.95 21.70 27.95
CA SER A 483 12.89 22.15 26.90
C SER A 483 14.16 21.30 26.78
N GLY A 484 14.51 20.54 27.82
CA GLY A 484 15.65 19.62 27.85
C GLY A 484 15.28 18.14 27.74
N GLY A 485 14.00 17.80 27.51
CA GLY A 485 13.49 16.44 27.63
C GLY A 485 13.21 16.05 29.08
N GLY A 486 12.73 14.82 29.27
CA GLY A 486 12.42 14.26 30.60
C GLY A 486 11.06 14.68 31.17
N GLY A 487 10.26 15.41 30.40
CA GLY A 487 8.88 15.75 30.72
C GLY A 487 8.68 16.87 31.75
N ILE A 488 7.41 17.26 31.90
CA ILE A 488 6.94 18.14 32.97
C ILE A 488 5.74 17.51 33.68
N ASP A 489 5.56 17.87 34.95
CA ASP A 489 4.38 17.52 35.72
C ASP A 489 3.39 18.68 35.76
N SER A 490 2.11 18.36 35.72
CA SER A 490 1.03 19.30 35.94
C SER A 490 -0.23 18.59 36.43
N THR A 491 -1.33 19.33 36.52
CA THR A 491 -2.64 18.77 36.85
C THR A 491 -3.68 19.27 35.86
N LEU A 492 -4.80 18.57 35.76
CA LEU A 492 -6.00 19.02 35.08
C LEU A 492 -7.23 18.84 35.96
N ASN A 493 -8.14 19.80 35.98
CA ASN A 493 -9.27 19.76 36.90
C ASN A 493 -10.44 18.94 36.33
N ILE A 494 -11.01 18.08 37.18
CA ILE A 494 -12.20 17.29 36.92
C ILE A 494 -13.39 17.93 37.65
N TYR A 495 -14.44 18.20 36.90
CA TYR A 495 -15.71 18.69 37.40
C TYR A 495 -16.79 17.63 37.20
N VAL A 496 -17.71 17.50 38.17
CA VAL A 496 -18.93 16.70 38.03
C VAL A 496 -20.13 17.62 38.20
N ASP A 497 -21.01 17.63 37.19
CA ASP A 497 -22.20 18.49 37.11
C ASP A 497 -21.89 19.97 37.40
N GLY A 498 -20.76 20.45 36.86
CA GLY A 498 -20.28 21.82 37.01
C GLY A 498 -19.60 22.13 38.35
N THR A 499 -19.50 21.19 39.29
CA THR A 499 -18.81 21.36 40.57
C THR A 499 -17.42 20.74 40.51
N PHE A 500 -16.39 21.46 40.98
CA PHE A 500 -15.03 20.92 41.06
C PHE A 500 -15.03 19.70 41.99
N LEU A 501 -14.56 18.57 41.48
CA LEU A 501 -14.46 17.33 42.26
C LEU A 501 -13.02 17.12 42.75
N LYS A 502 -12.07 17.06 41.81
CA LYS A 502 -10.65 16.82 42.10
C LYS A 502 -9.81 17.19 40.87
N ALA A 503 -8.50 17.32 41.05
CA ALA A 503 -7.54 17.33 39.96
C ALA A 503 -7.04 15.90 39.64
N ILE A 504 -6.68 15.65 38.39
CA ILE A 504 -5.89 14.49 37.95
C ILE A 504 -4.45 14.94 37.73
N ASP A 505 -3.50 14.14 38.20
CA ASP A 505 -2.07 14.36 38.01
C ASP A 505 -1.67 13.88 36.61
N LEU A 506 -0.94 14.72 35.88
CA LEU A 506 -0.51 14.49 34.51
C LEU A 506 1.00 14.69 34.42
N THR A 507 1.69 13.82 33.69
CA THR A 507 3.12 13.96 33.39
C THR A 507 3.38 13.68 31.92
N SER A 508 4.34 14.38 31.32
CA SER A 508 4.82 14.04 29.97
C SER A 508 6.13 13.25 30.02
N HIS A 509 6.52 12.73 31.19
CA HIS A 509 7.80 12.05 31.43
C HIS A 509 7.98 10.77 30.60
N TYR A 510 6.89 10.04 30.36
CA TYR A 510 6.89 8.78 29.60
C TYR A 510 6.58 8.98 28.10
N ALA A 511 6.01 10.14 27.74
CA ALA A 511 5.82 10.55 26.37
C ALA A 511 7.06 11.24 25.79
N TRP A 512 6.94 11.71 24.55
CA TRP A 512 7.95 12.47 23.82
C TRP A 512 9.23 11.69 23.55
N LEU A 513 9.18 10.86 22.50
CA LEU A 513 10.36 10.34 21.85
C LEU A 513 10.72 11.20 20.64
N TYR A 514 11.99 11.15 20.23
CA TYR A 514 12.55 12.00 19.20
C TYR A 514 13.43 11.19 18.25
N GLY A 515 13.37 11.50 16.96
CA GLY A 515 14.18 10.82 15.96
C GLY A 515 13.43 9.87 15.03
N ASN A 516 14.23 9.07 14.32
CA ASN A 516 13.73 8.12 13.34
C ASN A 516 13.07 6.92 14.04
N GLU A 517 12.03 6.41 13.40
CA GLU A 517 11.19 5.29 13.85
C GLU A 517 11.96 3.99 14.17
N THR A 518 13.15 3.79 13.59
CA THR A 518 14.01 2.62 13.86
C THR A 518 14.58 2.59 15.29
N GLY A 519 14.78 3.75 15.93
CA GLY A 519 15.38 3.85 17.25
C GLY A 519 15.32 5.27 17.78
N PRO A 520 14.12 5.77 18.15
CA PRO A 520 14.00 7.11 18.70
C PRO A 520 14.55 7.19 20.13
N GLY A 521 15.06 8.35 20.52
CA GLY A 521 15.58 8.64 21.86
C GLY A 521 14.68 9.58 22.65
N ASN A 522 14.94 9.74 23.95
CA ASN A 522 14.19 10.64 24.83
C ASN A 522 14.93 11.98 25.05
N SER A 523 15.38 12.61 23.96
CA SER A 523 16.03 13.93 24.02
C SER A 523 15.49 14.80 22.89
N PRO A 524 15.13 16.08 23.15
CA PRO A 524 14.45 16.94 22.17
C PRO A 524 15.43 17.51 21.13
N ASP A 525 16.22 16.66 20.50
CA ASP A 525 17.23 17.01 19.50
C ASP A 525 16.74 16.86 18.05
N SER A 526 15.50 16.37 17.87
CA SER A 526 14.98 15.87 16.60
C SER A 526 13.45 16.03 16.50
N THR A 527 12.84 15.47 15.45
CA THR A 527 11.39 15.48 15.26
C THR A 527 10.68 14.60 16.31
N PRO A 528 9.62 15.08 16.97
CA PRO A 528 8.92 14.35 18.02
C PRO A 528 8.06 13.21 17.46
N ARG A 529 7.73 12.29 18.35
CA ARG A 529 6.77 11.18 18.19
C ARG A 529 6.38 10.62 19.56
N HIS A 530 5.37 9.77 19.61
CA HIS A 530 4.87 9.20 20.87
C HIS A 530 4.57 10.31 21.89
N ILE A 531 3.76 11.30 21.48
CA ILE A 531 3.57 12.56 22.24
C ILE A 531 2.39 12.51 23.22
N TYR A 532 1.67 11.39 23.25
CA TYR A 532 0.53 11.15 24.12
C TYR A 532 0.90 10.10 25.17
N ASP A 533 0.32 10.26 26.37
CA ASP A 533 0.38 9.33 27.49
C ASP A 533 -1.02 9.16 28.10
N GLU A 534 -1.18 8.23 29.05
CA GLU A 534 -2.39 8.05 29.83
C GLU A 534 -2.20 8.40 31.31
N ALA A 535 -3.25 8.93 31.94
CA ALA A 535 -3.31 9.14 33.38
C ALA A 535 -4.63 8.62 33.93
N HIS A 536 -4.59 8.07 35.15
CA HIS A 536 -5.75 7.44 35.78
C HIS A 536 -5.99 7.95 37.21
N VAL A 537 -7.27 8.01 37.62
CA VAL A 537 -7.65 8.50 38.96
C VAL A 537 -8.91 7.82 39.49
N MET A 538 -8.90 7.52 40.80
CA MET A 538 -10.10 7.23 41.58
C MET A 538 -10.83 8.53 41.93
N LEU A 539 -12.07 8.67 41.48
CA LEU A 539 -12.89 9.87 41.71
C LEU A 539 -13.22 10.06 43.21
N GLY A 540 -13.20 8.97 43.99
CA GLY A 540 -13.53 8.98 45.42
C GLY A 540 -15.04 9.06 45.71
N THR A 541 -15.86 9.09 44.66
CA THR A 541 -17.31 9.02 44.68
C THR A 541 -17.79 8.29 43.42
N THR A 542 -19.01 7.77 43.44
CA THR A 542 -19.67 7.25 42.25
C THR A 542 -20.43 8.38 41.55
N VAL A 543 -20.08 8.62 40.29
CA VAL A 543 -20.82 9.44 39.33
C VAL A 543 -21.81 8.50 38.63
N ALA A 544 -23.12 8.74 38.76
CA ALA A 544 -24.13 7.89 38.14
C ALA A 544 -24.19 8.08 36.62
N ALA A 545 -24.80 7.13 35.90
CA ALA A 545 -25.09 7.26 34.48
C ALA A 545 -25.93 8.53 34.19
N GLY A 546 -25.65 9.21 33.08
CA GLY A 546 -26.31 10.44 32.64
C GLY A 546 -25.79 11.74 33.28
N HIS A 547 -24.82 11.64 34.20
CA HIS A 547 -24.17 12.81 34.80
C HIS A 547 -23.04 13.33 33.92
N LYS A 548 -22.61 14.56 34.18
CA LYS A 548 -21.61 15.25 33.36
C LYS A 548 -20.24 15.23 34.03
N ILE A 549 -19.23 14.72 33.34
CA ILE A 549 -17.82 14.82 33.73
C ILE A 549 -17.13 15.80 32.77
N ARG A 550 -16.46 16.82 33.30
CA ARG A 550 -15.75 17.83 32.50
C ARG A 550 -14.28 17.90 32.90
N LEU A 551 -13.40 17.80 31.91
CA LEU A 551 -11.97 18.11 32.05
C LEU A 551 -11.76 19.58 31.67
N GLN A 552 -11.14 20.36 32.55
CA GLN A 552 -11.00 21.80 32.39
C GLN A 552 -9.63 22.29 32.82
N LYS A 553 -9.03 23.14 31.98
CA LYS A 553 -7.81 23.87 32.32
C LYS A 553 -8.18 25.12 33.12
N ASP A 554 -7.79 25.16 34.39
CA ASP A 554 -7.93 26.30 35.29
C ASP A 554 -6.60 27.04 35.51
N ALA A 555 -6.63 28.12 36.29
CA ALA A 555 -5.47 28.96 36.56
C ALA A 555 -4.33 28.21 37.28
N ALA A 556 -4.64 27.17 38.06
CA ALA A 556 -3.66 26.34 38.76
C ALA A 556 -2.97 25.31 37.84
N ASN A 557 -3.56 25.00 36.68
CA ASN A 557 -3.04 24.01 35.75
C ASN A 557 -1.98 24.69 34.85
N SER A 558 -0.70 24.41 35.14
CA SER A 558 0.46 25.19 34.69
C SER A 558 0.94 24.91 33.27
N ALA A 559 0.58 23.78 32.66
CA ALA A 559 1.09 23.43 31.32
C ALA A 559 0.54 24.38 30.24
N ALA A 560 1.32 24.65 29.19
CA ALA A 560 0.93 25.61 28.16
C ALA A 560 -0.38 25.21 27.43
N TYR A 561 -0.61 23.91 27.27
CA TYR A 561 -1.87 23.34 26.78
C TYR A 561 -2.04 21.91 27.31
N TYR A 562 -3.25 21.39 27.18
CA TYR A 562 -3.55 19.96 27.25
C TYR A 562 -4.31 19.59 25.98
N SER A 563 -3.91 18.54 25.28
CA SER A 563 -4.69 17.94 24.20
C SER A 563 -5.33 16.68 24.76
N ILE A 564 -6.66 16.66 24.88
CA ILE A 564 -7.40 15.50 25.36
C ILE A 564 -7.81 14.69 24.15
N ASP A 565 -7.37 13.43 24.11
CA ASP A 565 -7.74 12.49 23.05
C ASP A 565 -9.08 11.83 23.39
N PHE A 566 -9.11 11.07 24.48
CA PHE A 566 -10.34 10.45 25.00
C PHE A 566 -10.31 10.31 26.52
N ILE A 567 -11.46 9.94 27.09
CA ILE A 567 -11.55 9.41 28.44
C ILE A 567 -12.09 7.97 28.46
N ASN A 568 -11.67 7.19 29.46
CA ASN A 568 -12.37 5.97 29.86
C ASN A 568 -12.97 6.12 31.26
N THR A 569 -14.14 5.54 31.48
CA THR A 569 -14.80 5.51 32.79
C THR A 569 -15.22 4.09 33.14
N GLU A 570 -14.95 3.65 34.37
CA GLU A 570 -15.26 2.31 34.86
C GLU A 570 -15.91 2.37 36.24
N GLN A 571 -16.77 1.41 36.57
CA GLN A 571 -17.25 1.21 37.94
C GLN A 571 -16.54 0.02 38.55
N VAL A 572 -15.71 0.26 39.56
CA VAL A 572 -14.84 -0.78 40.14
C VAL A 572 -15.02 -0.91 41.64
N SER A 573 -14.71 -2.11 42.16
CA SER A 573 -14.70 -2.46 43.58
C SER A 573 -13.56 -3.44 43.87
N PRO A 574 -12.92 -3.39 45.05
CA PRO A 574 -11.84 -4.32 45.36
C PRO A 574 -12.35 -5.75 45.45
N ILE A 575 -11.61 -6.68 44.88
CA ILE A 575 -11.85 -8.13 44.97
C ILE A 575 -11.31 -8.61 46.31
N ALA A 576 -12.07 -9.42 47.06
CA ALA A 576 -11.67 -9.94 48.36
C ALA A 576 -10.74 -11.16 48.25
N ASN A 577 -10.02 -11.50 49.34
CA ASN A 577 -9.25 -12.73 49.42
C ASN A 577 -10.16 -13.94 49.15
N PRO A 578 -9.88 -14.76 48.11
CA PRO A 578 -10.75 -15.88 47.73
C PRO A 578 -10.95 -16.92 48.85
N ASP A 579 -9.91 -17.15 49.66
CA ASP A 579 -9.96 -18.05 50.81
C ASP A 579 -8.81 -17.73 51.79
N PRO A 580 -9.07 -17.01 52.89
CA PRO A 580 -8.03 -16.66 53.87
C PRO A 580 -7.29 -17.85 54.50
N SER A 581 -7.82 -19.08 54.41
CA SER A 581 -7.14 -20.29 54.87
C SER A 581 -6.16 -20.88 53.86
N LYS A 582 -6.25 -20.47 52.59
CA LYS A 582 -5.44 -20.99 51.46
C LYS A 582 -4.49 -19.97 50.87
N TYR A 583 -4.70 -18.68 51.13
CA TYR A 583 -3.86 -17.60 50.63
C TYR A 583 -3.17 -16.88 51.76
N THR A 584 -1.84 -16.86 51.73
CA THR A 584 -1.08 -15.99 52.62
C THR A 584 -1.07 -14.57 52.08
N VAL A 585 -0.96 -13.59 52.98
CA VAL A 585 -0.93 -12.16 52.66
C VAL A 585 0.45 -11.60 53.01
N PRO A 586 1.06 -10.76 52.16
CA PRO A 586 2.29 -10.04 52.50
C PRO A 586 2.13 -9.21 53.77
N THR A 587 3.19 -9.11 54.58
CA THR A 587 3.19 -8.31 55.83
C THR A 587 3.24 -6.81 55.60
N GLY A 588 3.47 -6.39 54.36
CA GLY A 588 3.60 -5.01 53.93
C GLY A 588 3.61 -4.90 52.41
N PHE A 589 3.99 -3.73 51.92
CA PHE A 589 4.00 -3.39 50.50
C PHE A 589 5.40 -3.34 49.89
N ALA A 590 6.45 -3.70 50.63
CA ALA A 590 7.79 -3.78 50.05
C ALA A 590 7.95 -5.07 49.23
N GLN A 591 8.82 -5.04 48.23
CA GLN A 591 9.14 -6.22 47.41
C GLN A 591 9.43 -7.47 48.26
N GLN A 592 10.22 -7.32 49.33
CA GLN A 592 10.59 -8.46 50.17
C GLN A 592 9.40 -9.02 50.95
N ASP A 593 8.40 -8.21 51.32
CA ASP A 593 7.17 -8.71 51.94
C ASP A 593 6.40 -9.62 50.97
N VAL A 594 6.35 -9.26 49.69
CA VAL A 594 5.72 -10.05 48.64
C VAL A 594 6.52 -11.33 48.37
N GLN A 595 7.85 -11.24 48.25
CA GLN A 595 8.71 -12.41 48.07
C GLN A 595 8.60 -13.38 49.25
N ASN A 596 8.57 -12.88 50.48
CA ASN A 596 8.37 -13.70 51.67
C ASN A 596 7.01 -14.43 51.66
N ALA A 597 5.95 -13.77 51.17
CA ALA A 597 4.64 -14.39 51.01
C ALA A 597 4.65 -15.50 49.94
N LEU A 598 5.31 -15.27 48.79
CA LEU A 598 5.50 -16.28 47.75
C LEU A 598 6.28 -17.49 48.29
N ASP A 599 7.37 -17.24 49.00
CA ASP A 599 8.21 -18.28 49.61
C ASP A 599 7.43 -19.12 50.63
N LYS A 600 6.60 -18.47 51.45
CA LYS A 600 5.72 -19.15 52.41
C LYS A 600 4.67 -20.01 51.71
N ALA A 601 4.01 -19.49 50.66
CA ALA A 601 3.01 -20.24 49.90
C ALA A 601 3.62 -21.46 49.17
N ARG A 602 4.87 -21.34 48.70
CA ARG A 602 5.64 -22.45 48.14
C ARG A 602 5.94 -23.52 49.20
N GLN A 603 6.40 -23.11 50.39
CA GLN A 603 6.87 -24.03 51.43
C GLN A 603 5.74 -24.72 52.21
N ASP A 604 4.58 -24.08 52.35
CA ASP A 604 3.43 -24.63 53.06
C ASP A 604 2.52 -25.42 52.09
N PRO A 605 2.39 -26.75 52.25
CA PRO A 605 1.54 -27.56 51.38
C PRO A 605 0.04 -27.27 51.56
N THR A 606 -0.37 -26.59 52.64
CA THR A 606 -1.77 -26.23 52.89
C THR A 606 -2.21 -24.98 52.13
N LEU A 607 -1.26 -24.15 51.69
CA LEU A 607 -1.50 -22.93 50.94
C LEU A 607 -1.57 -23.19 49.42
N THR A 608 -2.47 -22.49 48.76
CA THR A 608 -2.63 -22.48 47.29
C THR A 608 -1.91 -21.30 46.66
N GLY A 609 -1.68 -20.21 47.40
CA GLY A 609 -1.10 -19.02 46.81
C GLY A 609 -0.95 -17.82 47.74
N VAL A 610 -0.83 -16.66 47.10
CA VAL A 610 -0.67 -15.35 47.74
C VAL A 610 -1.84 -14.46 47.31
N TYR A 611 -2.51 -13.86 48.29
CA TYR A 611 -3.45 -12.78 48.04
C TYR A 611 -2.77 -11.44 48.32
N LEU A 612 -2.85 -10.52 47.36
CA LEU A 612 -2.32 -9.16 47.42
C LEU A 612 -3.49 -8.19 47.67
N PRO A 613 -3.64 -7.64 48.89
CA PRO A 613 -4.64 -6.62 49.17
C PRO A 613 -4.49 -5.36 48.31
N ALA A 614 -5.47 -4.46 48.42
CA ALA A 614 -5.36 -3.13 47.84
C ALA A 614 -4.16 -2.38 48.43
N GLY A 615 -3.34 -1.78 47.57
CA GLY A 615 -2.18 -0.98 47.93
C GLY A 615 -1.16 -0.90 46.80
N THR A 616 -0.15 -0.05 47.02
CA THR A 616 0.94 0.20 46.08
C THR A 616 2.20 -0.53 46.54
N TYR A 617 2.59 -1.55 45.79
CA TYR A 617 3.70 -2.46 46.07
C TYR A 617 4.97 -2.01 45.34
N GLN A 618 6.01 -1.66 46.10
CA GLN A 618 7.26 -1.20 45.50
C GLN A 618 8.11 -2.38 45.05
N THR A 619 8.58 -2.36 43.80
CA THR A 619 9.51 -3.36 43.25
C THR A 619 10.72 -2.68 42.64
N SER A 620 11.89 -3.29 42.84
CA SER A 620 13.18 -2.86 42.31
C SER A 620 13.89 -3.97 41.52
N SER A 621 13.30 -5.18 41.49
CA SER A 621 13.73 -6.29 40.65
C SER A 621 12.59 -7.30 40.44
N LYS A 622 12.83 -8.35 39.65
CA LYS A 622 11.88 -9.45 39.41
C LYS A 622 11.56 -10.24 40.68
N LEU A 623 10.27 -10.39 40.97
CA LEU A 623 9.75 -11.40 41.91
C LEU A 623 9.95 -12.81 41.33
N GLN A 624 10.32 -13.77 42.17
CA GLN A 624 10.62 -15.14 41.76
C GLN A 624 9.49 -16.10 42.18
N VAL A 625 8.98 -16.88 41.23
CA VAL A 625 7.96 -17.92 41.44
C VAL A 625 8.51 -19.27 40.97
N TYR A 626 8.68 -20.20 41.90
CA TYR A 626 9.33 -21.48 41.63
C TYR A 626 8.93 -22.53 42.67
N GLY A 627 9.34 -23.77 42.44
CA GLY A 627 9.20 -24.95 43.30
C GLY A 627 7.81 -25.57 43.37
N LYS A 628 6.76 -24.81 43.04
CA LYS A 628 5.36 -25.22 43.09
C LYS A 628 4.50 -24.22 42.32
N ALA A 629 3.45 -24.71 41.64
CA ALA A 629 2.43 -23.85 41.06
C ALA A 629 1.73 -23.00 42.13
N LEU A 630 1.65 -21.68 41.94
CA LEU A 630 1.05 -20.74 42.88
C LEU A 630 -0.03 -19.89 42.21
N LYS A 631 -1.07 -19.54 42.98
CA LYS A 631 -2.02 -18.50 42.59
C LYS A 631 -1.66 -17.17 43.24
N VAL A 632 -1.24 -16.19 42.46
CA VAL A 632 -0.95 -14.81 42.87
C VAL A 632 -2.13 -13.93 42.45
N VAL A 633 -2.98 -13.58 43.41
CA VAL A 633 -4.28 -12.92 43.17
C VAL A 633 -4.32 -11.57 43.87
N GLY A 634 -4.55 -10.49 43.13
CA GLY A 634 -4.74 -9.15 43.67
C GLY A 634 -6.20 -8.76 43.89
N ALA A 635 -6.41 -7.57 44.45
CA ALA A 635 -7.72 -6.97 44.70
C ALA A 635 -8.34 -6.31 43.46
N GLY A 636 -7.77 -6.52 42.27
CA GLY A 636 -8.12 -5.87 41.00
C GLY A 636 -7.07 -4.85 40.57
N PRO A 637 -6.90 -4.61 39.26
CA PRO A 637 -5.82 -3.77 38.72
C PRO A 637 -5.89 -2.31 39.18
N TRP A 638 -7.08 -1.81 39.50
CA TRP A 638 -7.26 -0.48 40.09
C TRP A 638 -6.84 -0.38 41.56
N TYR A 639 -6.62 -1.50 42.25
CA TYR A 639 -6.43 -1.56 43.70
C TYR A 639 -5.08 -2.13 44.12
N THR A 640 -4.62 -3.20 43.48
CA THR A 640 -3.30 -3.80 43.72
C THR A 640 -2.36 -3.34 42.62
N GLN A 641 -1.42 -2.45 42.95
CA GLN A 641 -0.56 -1.81 41.97
C GLN A 641 0.90 -2.04 42.32
N PHE A 642 1.65 -2.75 41.48
CA PHE A 642 3.11 -2.78 41.56
C PHE A 642 3.68 -1.54 40.89
N GLN A 643 4.71 -0.95 41.49
CA GLN A 643 5.35 0.25 40.97
C GLN A 643 6.87 0.13 41.02
N ALA A 644 7.52 0.46 39.91
CA ALA A 644 8.96 0.63 39.83
C ALA A 644 9.44 1.80 40.73
N PRO A 645 10.72 1.86 41.10
CA PRO A 645 11.20 2.84 42.08
C PRO A 645 11.09 4.27 41.56
N THR A 646 10.57 5.17 42.40
CA THR A 646 10.56 6.61 42.12
C THR A 646 11.99 7.19 42.18
N GLY A 647 12.37 8.01 41.20
CA GLY A 647 13.71 8.58 41.08
C GLY A 647 14.74 7.72 40.35
N GLN A 648 14.31 6.61 39.74
CA GLN A 648 15.08 5.83 38.77
C GLN A 648 14.30 5.77 37.45
N GLU A 649 14.99 5.44 36.36
CA GLU A 649 14.41 5.16 35.07
C GLU A 649 14.83 3.77 34.59
N ASN A 650 14.00 3.13 33.78
CA ASN A 650 14.29 1.90 33.06
C ASN A 650 14.71 0.72 33.96
N THR A 651 14.01 0.53 35.09
CA THR A 651 14.30 -0.53 36.06
C THR A 651 13.64 -1.85 35.66
N ASP A 652 14.40 -2.95 35.58
CA ASP A 652 13.87 -4.28 35.25
C ASP A 652 13.10 -4.91 36.43
N VAL A 653 11.81 -4.58 36.51
CA VAL A 653 10.85 -5.09 37.49
C VAL A 653 9.85 -6.03 36.83
N GLY A 654 9.14 -6.85 37.62
CA GLY A 654 8.18 -7.83 37.10
C GLY A 654 8.22 -9.16 37.83
N ILE A 655 7.91 -10.24 37.12
CA ILE A 655 7.81 -11.60 37.64
C ILE A 655 8.59 -12.55 36.73
N ARG A 656 9.34 -13.46 37.33
CA ARG A 656 9.91 -14.65 36.65
C ARG A 656 9.36 -15.91 37.29
N ALA A 657 8.95 -16.84 36.44
CA ALA A 657 8.57 -18.19 36.81
C ALA A 657 9.52 -19.20 36.16
N ASP A 658 9.79 -20.31 36.85
CA ASP A 658 10.50 -21.45 36.26
C ASP A 658 9.55 -22.65 36.06
N SER A 659 10.03 -23.68 35.37
CA SER A 659 9.23 -24.85 35.01
C SER A 659 8.70 -25.66 36.19
N THR A 660 9.26 -25.47 37.39
CA THR A 660 8.75 -26.12 38.62
C THR A 660 7.51 -25.42 39.18
N ALA A 661 7.17 -24.24 38.65
CA ALA A 661 5.95 -23.50 38.94
C ALA A 661 4.88 -23.56 37.83
N ASN A 662 5.07 -24.40 36.80
CA ASN A 662 4.07 -24.62 35.75
C ASN A 662 2.66 -24.86 36.32
N GLY A 663 1.65 -24.17 35.79
CA GLY A 663 0.28 -24.17 36.31
C GLY A 663 -0.03 -23.01 37.26
N SER A 664 0.85 -21.99 37.32
CA SER A 664 0.67 -20.80 38.15
C SER A 664 -0.40 -19.87 37.58
N THR A 665 -0.98 -19.03 38.43
CA THR A 665 -1.94 -18.00 38.04
C THR A 665 -1.47 -16.64 38.55
N PHE A 666 -1.53 -15.64 37.69
CA PHE A 666 -1.24 -14.25 37.99
C PHE A 666 -2.46 -13.40 37.63
N SER A 667 -3.17 -12.87 38.61
CA SER A 667 -4.40 -12.13 38.29
C SER A 667 -4.76 -10.97 39.19
N GLY A 668 -5.47 -9.99 38.62
CA GLY A 668 -6.14 -8.92 39.37
C GLY A 668 -5.18 -7.88 39.97
N PHE A 669 -4.14 -7.48 39.25
CA PHE A 669 -3.21 -6.43 39.68
C PHE A 669 -2.67 -5.63 38.50
N ALA A 670 -2.09 -4.45 38.78
CA ALA A 670 -1.40 -3.63 37.80
C ALA A 670 0.12 -3.64 38.03
N TYR A 671 0.88 -3.33 36.99
CA TYR A 671 2.34 -3.14 37.01
C TYR A 671 2.68 -1.84 36.26
N PHE A 672 3.09 -0.82 37.00
CA PHE A 672 3.49 0.47 36.46
C PHE A 672 5.01 0.58 36.50
N GLY A 673 5.62 0.63 35.32
CA GLY A 673 7.05 0.75 35.16
C GLY A 673 7.57 2.18 35.29
N ASN A 674 8.85 2.33 34.99
CA ASN A 674 9.53 3.63 34.89
C ASN A 674 10.41 3.70 33.64
N TYR A 675 10.07 2.94 32.59
CA TYR A 675 10.80 3.05 31.32
C TYR A 675 10.45 4.37 30.64
N THR A 676 11.46 5.01 30.04
CA THR A 676 11.30 6.26 29.27
C THR A 676 11.78 6.08 27.82
N SER A 677 12.27 4.88 27.50
CA SER A 677 12.75 4.50 26.17
C SER A 677 12.79 2.99 26.04
N ARG A 678 12.90 2.50 24.81
CA ARG A 678 13.06 1.07 24.54
C ARG A 678 14.44 0.59 24.96
N ILE A 679 14.48 -0.56 25.65
CA ILE A 679 15.70 -1.32 25.90
C ILE A 679 15.48 -2.77 25.48
N ASP A 680 16.28 -3.25 24.53
CA ASP A 680 16.21 -4.64 24.08
C ASP A 680 16.93 -5.57 25.08
N GLY A 681 16.17 -6.50 25.66
CA GLY A 681 16.64 -7.44 26.69
C GLY A 681 15.76 -7.40 27.95
N PRO A 682 16.01 -6.51 28.92
CA PRO A 682 15.16 -6.33 30.12
C PRO A 682 13.78 -5.70 29.80
N GLY A 683 12.94 -5.55 30.84
CA GLY A 683 11.76 -4.68 30.80
C GLY A 683 10.43 -5.33 30.46
N LYS A 684 10.37 -6.66 30.38
CA LYS A 684 9.12 -7.42 30.16
C LYS A 684 8.50 -7.81 31.48
N VAL A 685 7.28 -7.39 31.83
CA VAL A 685 6.69 -7.75 33.15
C VAL A 685 6.77 -9.25 33.41
N PHE A 686 6.32 -10.05 32.46
CA PHE A 686 6.44 -11.51 32.42
C PHE A 686 7.52 -11.90 31.40
N ASP A 687 8.70 -12.23 31.90
CA ASP A 687 9.87 -12.68 31.14
C ASP A 687 9.99 -14.20 31.32
N PHE A 688 9.24 -14.95 30.51
CA PHE A 688 8.95 -16.36 30.73
C PHE A 688 9.64 -17.23 29.69
N SER A 689 10.27 -18.31 30.15
CA SER A 689 10.97 -19.24 29.26
C SER A 689 10.86 -20.68 29.75
N ASN A 690 10.51 -21.60 28.86
CA ASN A 690 10.34 -23.03 29.17
C ASN A 690 9.33 -23.30 30.30
N VAL A 691 8.26 -22.51 30.34
CA VAL A 691 7.14 -22.68 31.28
C VAL A 691 5.87 -23.08 30.53
N ALA A 692 4.93 -23.70 31.24
CA ALA A 692 3.71 -24.17 30.63
C ALA A 692 2.52 -24.17 31.59
N ASN A 693 1.31 -24.11 31.03
CA ASN A 693 0.03 -24.16 31.73
C ASN A 693 -0.26 -22.97 32.66
N ASP A 694 0.50 -21.88 32.54
CA ASP A 694 0.29 -20.70 33.38
C ASP A 694 -0.85 -19.82 32.85
N THR A 695 -1.51 -19.12 33.76
CA THR A 695 -2.59 -18.17 33.46
C THR A 695 -2.20 -16.77 33.90
N ILE A 696 -2.31 -15.78 33.00
CA ILE A 696 -2.23 -14.35 33.29
C ILE A 696 -3.61 -13.76 32.99
N ASP A 697 -4.31 -13.23 33.99
CA ASP A 697 -5.70 -12.77 33.84
C ASP A 697 -5.96 -11.42 34.51
N ASN A 698 -6.62 -10.49 33.81
CA ASN A 698 -7.04 -9.21 34.38
C ASN A 698 -5.86 -8.42 34.99
N VAL A 699 -4.78 -8.31 34.20
CA VAL A 699 -3.58 -7.52 34.56
C VAL A 699 -3.57 -6.22 33.75
N TRP A 700 -3.06 -5.14 34.36
CA TRP A 700 -2.83 -3.86 33.67
C TRP A 700 -1.35 -3.49 33.71
N VAL A 701 -0.71 -3.28 32.56
CA VAL A 701 0.71 -2.90 32.45
C VAL A 701 0.86 -1.57 31.72
N GLU A 702 1.67 -0.66 32.28
CA GLU A 702 2.11 0.59 31.62
C GLU A 702 3.58 0.89 31.85
N HIS A 703 4.18 1.66 30.93
CA HIS A 703 5.56 2.18 31.01
C HIS A 703 6.62 1.10 31.23
N MET A 704 6.43 -0.03 30.56
CA MET A 704 7.33 -1.18 30.48
C MET A 704 7.79 -1.37 29.04
N VAL A 705 8.82 -2.20 28.80
CA VAL A 705 9.20 -2.56 27.43
C VAL A 705 8.13 -3.47 26.82
N CYS A 706 7.72 -4.52 27.54
CA CYS A 706 6.58 -5.37 27.16
C CYS A 706 5.77 -5.80 28.38
N MET A 707 4.52 -6.23 28.19
CA MET A 707 3.83 -7.02 29.21
C MET A 707 4.41 -8.44 29.26
N TYR A 708 4.46 -9.12 28.11
CA TYR A 708 4.82 -10.53 28.04
C TYR A 708 5.78 -10.81 26.88
N TRP A 709 6.85 -11.53 27.18
CA TRP A 709 7.69 -12.18 26.16
C TRP A 709 7.91 -13.63 26.58
N GLY A 710 7.29 -14.54 25.83
CA GLY A 710 7.38 -15.98 26.05
C GLY A 710 8.36 -16.62 25.07
N ALA A 711 9.32 -17.38 25.58
CA ALA A 711 10.20 -18.21 24.76
C ALA A 711 10.01 -19.68 25.11
N ASN A 712 9.52 -20.48 24.14
CA ASN A 712 9.15 -21.87 24.36
C ASN A 712 8.18 -22.03 25.54
N THR A 713 7.05 -21.31 25.45
CA THR A 713 6.00 -21.32 26.48
C THR A 713 4.73 -21.95 25.93
N ASP A 714 4.19 -22.94 26.63
CA ASP A 714 3.15 -23.82 26.09
C ASP A 714 1.87 -23.85 26.94
N ASN A 715 0.72 -23.98 26.27
CA ASN A 715 -0.58 -24.03 26.93
C ASN A 715 -0.82 -22.85 27.90
N MET A 716 -0.29 -21.67 27.56
CA MET A 716 -0.47 -20.44 28.32
C MET A 716 -1.87 -19.89 28.07
N THR A 717 -2.46 -19.27 29.08
CA THR A 717 -3.71 -18.50 28.94
C THR A 717 -3.48 -17.07 29.39
N ILE A 718 -3.57 -16.11 28.47
CA ILE A 718 -3.47 -14.68 28.75
C ILE A 718 -4.81 -14.04 28.40
N THR A 719 -5.48 -13.44 29.39
CA THR A 719 -6.84 -12.89 29.19
C THR A 719 -7.15 -11.61 29.95
N ASN A 720 -8.14 -10.86 29.45
CA ASN A 720 -8.79 -9.73 30.13
C ASN A 720 -7.84 -8.60 30.54
N SER A 721 -6.70 -8.46 29.87
CA SER A 721 -5.61 -7.58 30.28
C SER A 721 -5.56 -6.27 29.50
N ARG A 722 -4.93 -5.26 30.11
CA ARG A 722 -4.71 -3.91 29.55
C ARG A 722 -3.21 -3.70 29.39
N ILE A 723 -2.76 -3.41 28.18
CA ILE A 723 -1.35 -3.17 27.87
C ILE A 723 -1.25 -1.77 27.26
N ARG A 724 -0.65 -0.81 27.95
CA ARG A 724 -0.66 0.59 27.48
C ARG A 724 0.72 1.21 27.57
N ASP A 725 1.00 2.13 26.66
CA ASP A 725 2.17 3.00 26.68
C ASP A 725 3.48 2.22 26.94
N THR A 726 3.65 1.10 26.20
CA THR A 726 4.86 0.27 26.25
C THR A 726 5.89 0.73 25.22
N PHE A 727 7.17 0.44 25.47
CA PHE A 727 8.26 0.87 24.59
C PHE A 727 8.65 -0.14 23.50
N ALA A 728 8.08 -1.34 23.54
CA ALA A 728 8.14 -2.33 22.47
C ALA A 728 6.78 -3.06 22.40
N ASP A 729 6.81 -4.36 22.11
CA ASP A 729 5.65 -5.23 21.95
C ASP A 729 4.75 -5.23 23.19
N GLY A 730 3.45 -5.51 23.00
CA GLY A 730 2.57 -5.81 24.12
C GLY A 730 2.78 -7.24 24.62
N ILE A 731 2.43 -8.20 23.77
CA ILE A 731 2.62 -9.64 23.97
C ILE A 731 3.37 -10.19 22.76
N ASN A 732 4.50 -10.86 23.00
CA ASN A 732 5.19 -11.64 21.97
C ASN A 732 5.42 -13.08 22.46
N MET A 733 5.15 -14.05 21.58
CA MET A 733 5.38 -15.48 21.81
C MET A 733 6.35 -15.98 20.76
N THR A 734 7.43 -16.61 21.20
CA THR A 734 8.53 -17.01 20.34
C THR A 734 9.01 -18.42 20.65
N ASN A 735 9.91 -18.94 19.81
CA ASN A 735 10.76 -20.08 20.16
C ASN A 735 9.98 -21.37 20.43
N GLY A 736 8.97 -21.66 19.62
CA GLY A 736 8.21 -22.91 19.70
C GLY A 736 7.02 -22.86 20.66
N SER A 737 6.66 -21.66 21.12
CA SER A 737 5.49 -21.45 21.97
C SER A 737 4.23 -21.99 21.29
N THR A 738 3.59 -23.00 21.89
CA THR A 738 2.54 -23.80 21.25
C THR A 738 1.30 -23.97 22.13
N ASP A 739 0.15 -24.16 21.49
CA ASP A 739 -1.16 -24.40 22.14
C ASP A 739 -1.57 -23.25 23.10
N ASN A 740 -1.10 -22.02 22.86
CA ASN A 740 -1.41 -20.87 23.72
C ASN A 740 -2.73 -20.18 23.36
N LEU A 741 -3.37 -19.58 24.34
CA LEU A 741 -4.55 -18.74 24.20
C LEU A 741 -4.27 -17.31 24.68
N VAL A 742 -4.33 -16.34 23.77
CA VAL A 742 -4.36 -14.91 24.07
C VAL A 742 -5.75 -14.39 23.73
N SER A 743 -6.52 -13.92 24.71
CA SER A 743 -7.94 -13.64 24.51
C SER A 743 -8.51 -12.51 25.35
N ASN A 744 -9.27 -11.62 24.70
CA ASN A 744 -9.96 -10.51 25.35
C ASN A 744 -8.98 -9.50 25.99
N ASP A 745 -7.87 -9.24 25.30
CA ASP A 745 -6.85 -8.28 25.73
C ASP A 745 -6.88 -7.02 24.86
N GLU A 746 -6.67 -5.87 25.48
CA GLU A 746 -6.53 -4.59 24.79
C GLU A 746 -5.12 -4.04 24.95
N ALA A 747 -4.51 -3.72 23.81
CA ALA A 747 -3.25 -3.01 23.72
C ALA A 747 -3.45 -1.59 23.15
N ARG A 748 -2.81 -0.59 23.75
CA ARG A 748 -2.78 0.79 23.26
C ARG A 748 -1.39 1.39 23.30
N SER A 749 -1.07 2.27 22.36
CA SER A 749 0.18 3.04 22.40
C SER A 749 1.42 2.15 22.55
N THR A 750 1.45 0.96 21.94
CA THR A 750 2.62 0.07 22.02
C THR A 750 3.76 0.56 21.13
N GLY A 751 4.99 0.32 21.58
CA GLY A 751 6.21 0.76 20.91
C GLY A 751 6.84 -0.23 19.95
N ASP A 752 6.15 -1.33 19.71
CA ASP A 752 6.35 -2.25 18.60
C ASP A 752 5.03 -3.03 18.42
N ASP A 753 5.09 -4.21 17.80
CA ASP A 753 3.92 -5.04 17.51
C ASP A 753 3.05 -5.26 18.76
N SER A 754 1.79 -4.81 18.75
CA SER A 754 0.94 -4.89 19.95
C SER A 754 0.71 -6.35 20.39
N PHE A 755 0.48 -7.22 19.41
CA PHE A 755 0.41 -8.67 19.58
C PHE A 755 1.26 -9.35 18.50
N ALA A 756 2.19 -10.20 18.91
CA ALA A 756 3.12 -10.84 18.00
C ALA A 756 3.27 -12.34 18.28
N LEU A 757 3.52 -13.07 17.20
CA LEU A 757 3.93 -14.47 17.21
C LEU A 757 5.15 -14.60 16.28
N PHE A 758 6.30 -15.03 16.81
CA PHE A 758 7.55 -15.12 16.06
C PHE A 758 8.24 -16.47 16.19
N SER A 759 8.17 -17.24 15.09
CA SER A 759 8.68 -18.61 14.97
C SER A 759 10.21 -18.69 14.83
N ALA A 760 10.92 -17.94 15.67
CA ALA A 760 12.34 -18.08 15.91
C ALA A 760 12.66 -19.45 16.51
N ILE A 761 13.89 -19.93 16.35
CA ILE A 761 14.40 -21.19 16.91
C ILE A 761 15.80 -21.01 17.53
N ASP A 762 16.22 -19.77 17.73
CA ASP A 762 17.55 -19.36 18.19
C ASP A 762 17.83 -19.70 19.67
N SER A 763 16.78 -19.96 20.45
CA SER A 763 16.84 -20.39 21.86
C SER A 763 16.21 -21.77 22.11
N GLY A 764 16.42 -22.72 21.20
CA GLY A 764 16.06 -24.14 21.41
C GLY A 764 14.59 -24.51 21.12
N GLY A 765 13.87 -23.63 20.41
CA GLY A 765 12.46 -23.79 20.07
C GLY A 765 12.19 -24.86 19.01
N ALA A 766 11.00 -25.46 19.11
CA ALA A 766 10.42 -26.37 18.13
C ALA A 766 9.50 -25.61 17.14
N ASP A 767 8.57 -26.31 16.51
CA ASP A 767 7.54 -25.69 15.67
C ASP A 767 6.64 -24.75 16.49
N GLU A 768 6.28 -23.59 15.94
CA GLU A 768 5.36 -22.63 16.58
C GLU A 768 3.96 -22.74 15.97
N LYS A 769 3.03 -23.33 16.72
CA LYS A 769 1.73 -23.76 16.18
C LYS A 769 0.59 -23.77 17.18
N ASN A 770 -0.63 -23.95 16.67
CA ASN A 770 -1.86 -24.11 17.44
C ASN A 770 -2.17 -22.96 18.41
N ASN A 771 -1.53 -21.80 18.24
CA ASN A 771 -1.79 -20.64 19.07
C ASN A 771 -3.09 -19.97 18.61
N VAL A 772 -3.88 -19.49 19.56
CA VAL A 772 -5.13 -18.78 19.31
C VAL A 772 -5.05 -17.39 19.92
N PHE A 773 -5.06 -16.38 19.05
CA PHE A 773 -5.16 -14.97 19.39
C PHE A 773 -6.56 -14.51 19.01
N GLN A 774 -7.41 -14.20 20.00
CA GLN A 774 -8.81 -13.91 19.73
C GLN A 774 -9.40 -12.77 20.56
N ASN A 775 -10.38 -12.04 20.01
CA ASN A 775 -11.05 -10.95 20.73
C ASN A 775 -10.03 -9.89 21.20
N LEU A 776 -9.15 -9.42 20.30
CA LEU A 776 -8.06 -8.50 20.64
C LEU A 776 -8.32 -7.12 20.08
N THR A 777 -8.02 -6.09 20.86
CA THR A 777 -8.05 -4.70 20.41
C THR A 777 -6.64 -4.14 20.44
N ALA A 778 -6.13 -3.64 19.31
CA ALA A 778 -4.85 -2.93 19.22
C ALA A 778 -5.09 -1.53 18.64
N ILE A 779 -4.91 -0.49 19.43
CA ILE A 779 -5.12 0.89 18.97
C ILE A 779 -3.89 1.75 19.21
N LEU A 780 -3.62 2.66 18.28
CA LEU A 780 -2.56 3.66 18.42
C LEU A 780 -1.14 3.09 18.61
N PRO A 781 -0.73 1.91 18.08
CA PRO A 781 0.68 1.52 18.15
C PRO A 781 1.52 2.60 17.45
N TRP A 782 2.45 3.19 18.19
CA TRP A 782 3.26 4.30 17.70
C TRP A 782 4.45 3.81 16.86
N ARG A 783 4.74 2.50 16.92
CA ARG A 783 5.71 1.80 16.08
C ARG A 783 5.21 0.38 15.78
N ALA A 784 5.58 -0.12 14.59
CA ALA A 784 5.21 -1.45 14.08
C ALA A 784 3.69 -1.71 14.05
N ALA A 785 3.25 -2.96 14.01
CA ALA A 785 1.88 -3.34 13.67
C ALA A 785 0.95 -3.46 14.89
N GLY A 786 -0.37 -3.49 14.63
CA GLY A 786 -1.33 -3.91 15.66
C GLY A 786 -1.29 -5.42 15.90
N LEU A 787 -0.99 -6.19 14.85
CA LEU A 787 -0.83 -7.65 14.92
C LEU A 787 0.30 -8.09 13.97
N ALA A 788 1.18 -8.96 14.44
CA ALA A 788 2.20 -9.56 13.59
C ALA A 788 2.30 -11.08 13.75
N ALA A 789 2.40 -11.76 12.61
CA ALA A 789 2.66 -13.19 12.52
C ALA A 789 3.92 -13.42 11.67
N TYR A 790 4.94 -13.95 12.30
CA TYR A 790 6.23 -14.24 11.68
C TYR A 790 6.44 -15.76 11.65
N GLY A 791 6.07 -16.39 10.54
CA GLY A 791 6.19 -17.85 10.36
C GLY A 791 5.21 -18.69 11.19
N GLY A 792 5.58 -19.95 11.44
CA GLY A 792 4.74 -20.92 12.13
C GLY A 792 3.62 -21.51 11.25
N TYR A 793 2.75 -22.33 11.83
CA TYR A 793 1.64 -22.96 11.12
C TYR A 793 0.48 -23.34 12.05
N ASP A 794 -0.71 -23.57 11.51
CA ASP A 794 -1.93 -23.90 12.28
C ASP A 794 -2.24 -22.91 13.43
N ASN A 795 -1.81 -21.66 13.28
CA ASN A 795 -2.11 -20.58 14.22
C ASN A 795 -3.40 -19.85 13.79
N THR A 796 -4.18 -19.37 14.75
CA THR A 796 -5.46 -18.71 14.51
C THR A 796 -5.50 -17.32 15.15
N PHE A 797 -5.79 -16.32 14.33
CA PHE A 797 -6.01 -14.93 14.72
C PHE A 797 -7.46 -14.57 14.36
N LYS A 798 -8.32 -14.25 15.34
CA LYS A 798 -9.74 -14.04 15.06
C LYS A 798 -10.46 -12.99 15.92
N ASN A 799 -11.46 -12.33 15.35
CA ASN A 799 -12.24 -11.31 16.06
C ASN A 799 -11.39 -10.15 16.61
N ILE A 800 -10.61 -9.50 15.74
CA ILE A 800 -9.62 -8.49 16.15
C ILE A 800 -10.07 -7.10 15.64
N TYR A 801 -9.81 -6.05 16.44
CA TYR A 801 -9.98 -4.65 16.04
C TYR A 801 -8.63 -3.95 16.11
N ILE A 802 -8.15 -3.44 14.97
CA ILE A 802 -6.90 -2.67 14.88
C ILE A 802 -7.24 -1.27 14.38
N ALA A 803 -6.78 -0.24 15.09
CA ALA A 803 -6.96 1.13 14.64
C ALA A 803 -5.76 2.04 14.86
N ASP A 804 -5.62 3.01 13.96
CA ASP A 804 -4.74 4.16 14.12
C ASP A 804 -3.25 3.84 14.31
N THR A 805 -2.72 2.84 13.59
CA THR A 805 -1.27 2.56 13.57
C THR A 805 -0.51 3.77 13.00
N LEU A 806 0.63 4.14 13.62
CA LEU A 806 1.27 5.43 13.30
C LEU A 806 2.19 5.35 12.07
N VAL A 807 3.05 4.32 12.01
CA VAL A 807 4.14 4.25 11.03
C VAL A 807 4.18 2.96 10.23
N TYR A 808 3.31 1.99 10.54
CA TYR A 808 3.39 0.65 9.99
C TYR A 808 2.01 0.05 9.73
N SER A 809 1.99 -1.23 9.32
CA SER A 809 0.75 -1.90 8.92
C SER A 809 -0.23 -2.12 10.07
N GLY A 810 -1.49 -2.40 9.73
CA GLY A 810 -2.42 -2.95 10.72
C GLY A 810 -2.03 -4.38 11.10
N ILE A 811 -1.89 -5.24 10.08
CA ILE A 811 -1.39 -6.62 10.22
C ILE A 811 -0.12 -6.80 9.41
N THR A 812 0.90 -7.40 10.01
CA THR A 812 2.08 -7.94 9.32
C THR A 812 2.01 -9.46 9.27
N ILE A 813 2.07 -10.03 8.07
CA ILE A 813 2.25 -11.46 7.82
C ILE A 813 3.58 -11.58 7.09
N SER A 814 4.63 -12.04 7.76
CA SER A 814 5.97 -12.01 7.18
C SER A 814 6.75 -13.30 7.41
N SER A 815 7.57 -13.66 6.43
CA SER A 815 8.55 -14.75 6.55
C SER A 815 9.98 -14.22 6.66
N LEU A 816 10.16 -12.98 7.15
CA LEU A 816 11.47 -12.39 7.44
C LEU A 816 11.98 -12.92 8.78
N ASP A 817 13.23 -13.35 8.80
CA ASP A 817 13.89 -13.95 9.97
C ASP A 817 14.66 -12.97 10.85
N PHE A 818 14.75 -11.70 10.43
CA PHE A 818 15.41 -10.63 11.17
C PHE A 818 16.87 -10.93 11.55
N GLY A 819 17.52 -11.87 10.83
CA GLY A 819 18.87 -12.34 11.14
C GLY A 819 18.94 -13.46 12.19
N TYR A 820 17.81 -13.94 12.70
CA TYR A 820 17.72 -15.05 13.63
C TYR A 820 17.38 -16.37 12.91
N PRO A 821 17.86 -17.53 13.39
CA PRO A 821 17.28 -18.82 13.02
C PRO A 821 15.75 -18.81 13.22
N MET A 822 14.99 -19.12 12.17
CA MET A 822 13.52 -19.04 12.15
C MET A 822 12.93 -20.06 11.18
N ASN A 823 11.76 -20.60 11.52
CA ASN A 823 10.90 -21.36 10.61
C ASN A 823 9.96 -20.43 9.83
N GLY A 824 9.82 -20.67 8.52
CA GLY A 824 8.81 -19.99 7.70
C GLY A 824 7.40 -20.51 7.96
N PHE A 825 6.46 -20.16 7.08
CA PHE A 825 5.11 -20.69 7.17
C PHE A 825 5.02 -22.15 6.71
N GLY A 826 4.34 -22.97 7.52
CA GLY A 826 4.10 -24.39 7.23
C GLY A 826 3.00 -24.62 6.19
N PRO A 827 2.78 -25.89 5.79
CA PRO A 827 1.72 -26.24 4.83
C PRO A 827 0.32 -26.25 5.47
N ASP A 828 0.24 -26.49 6.77
CA ASP A 828 -1.00 -26.36 7.52
C ASP A 828 -1.31 -24.87 7.74
N PRO A 829 -2.52 -24.38 7.40
CA PRO A 829 -2.66 -22.94 7.21
C PRO A 829 -2.65 -22.13 8.51
N THR A 830 -2.05 -20.94 8.47
CA THR A 830 -2.27 -19.87 9.45
C THR A 830 -3.51 -19.08 9.06
N ASN A 831 -4.46 -18.94 9.99
CA ASN A 831 -5.80 -18.42 9.74
C ASN A 831 -6.00 -17.05 10.40
N PHE A 832 -6.46 -16.07 9.62
CA PHE A 832 -6.86 -14.75 10.08
C PHE A 832 -8.34 -14.57 9.73
N SER A 833 -9.21 -14.28 10.69
CA SER A 833 -10.64 -14.17 10.41
C SER A 833 -11.38 -13.11 11.23
N ASN A 834 -12.39 -12.49 10.63
CA ASN A 834 -13.27 -11.54 11.32
C ASN A 834 -12.51 -10.36 11.95
N ILE A 835 -11.80 -9.57 11.13
CA ILE A 835 -10.91 -8.49 11.60
C ILE A 835 -11.32 -7.14 11.01
N SER A 836 -11.36 -6.09 11.84
CA SER A 836 -11.46 -4.70 11.39
C SER A 836 -10.10 -4.02 11.46
N ILE A 837 -9.70 -3.38 10.37
CA ILE A 837 -8.46 -2.58 10.29
C ILE A 837 -8.87 -1.18 9.87
N VAL A 838 -8.73 -0.22 10.77
CA VAL A 838 -9.28 1.13 10.60
C VAL A 838 -8.13 2.13 10.68
N ARG A 839 -7.96 2.97 9.65
CA ARG A 839 -6.99 4.07 9.72
C ARG A 839 -5.55 3.60 9.99
N ALA A 840 -5.21 2.39 9.55
CA ALA A 840 -3.90 1.78 9.70
C ALA A 840 -3.02 1.99 8.45
N GLY A 841 -1.74 1.71 8.60
CA GLY A 841 -0.72 2.03 7.61
C GLY A 841 0.04 3.29 8.01
N GLY A 842 1.24 3.44 7.47
CA GLY A 842 2.13 4.55 7.76
C GLY A 842 3.40 4.44 6.94
N HIS A 843 4.44 5.20 7.28
CA HIS A 843 5.72 5.12 6.59
C HIS A 843 6.84 4.78 7.57
N PHE A 844 7.75 3.92 7.12
CA PHE A 844 8.89 3.41 7.90
C PHE A 844 10.06 3.14 6.92
N TRP A 845 11.29 3.06 7.41
CA TRP A 845 12.49 2.81 6.59
C TRP A 845 12.62 3.79 5.40
N GLY A 846 12.54 5.08 5.70
CA GLY A 846 12.72 6.15 4.72
C GLY A 846 11.51 6.35 3.80
N SER A 847 11.58 5.84 2.57
CA SER A 847 10.58 6.07 1.52
C SER A 847 9.56 4.93 1.35
N GLN A 848 9.55 3.94 2.26
CA GLN A 848 8.59 2.84 2.21
C GLN A 848 7.27 3.23 2.90
N THR A 849 6.18 2.72 2.37
CA THR A 849 4.82 2.91 2.85
C THR A 849 4.23 1.56 3.23
N PHE A 850 3.42 1.53 4.28
CA PHE A 850 2.82 0.33 4.82
C PHE A 850 1.28 0.35 4.69
N PRO A 851 0.68 -0.79 4.35
CA PRO A 851 -0.76 -0.94 4.10
C PRO A 851 -1.57 -1.26 5.37
N GLY A 852 -2.88 -1.47 5.24
CA GLY A 852 -3.68 -2.17 6.25
C GLY A 852 -3.17 -3.60 6.54
N ILE A 853 -2.89 -4.41 5.51
CA ILE A 853 -2.26 -5.74 5.65
C ILE A 853 -1.03 -5.84 4.76
N TRP A 854 0.12 -6.13 5.37
CA TRP A 854 1.37 -6.37 4.66
C TRP A 854 1.67 -7.88 4.62
N LEU A 855 1.67 -8.44 3.41
CA LEU A 855 2.11 -9.82 3.16
C LEU A 855 3.53 -9.77 2.58
N PHE A 856 4.50 -10.04 3.44
CA PHE A 856 5.92 -9.94 3.10
C PHE A 856 6.58 -11.31 3.04
N SER A 857 6.72 -11.84 1.82
CA SER A 857 7.50 -13.05 1.57
C SER A 857 8.99 -12.71 1.51
N ALA A 858 9.78 -13.25 2.45
CA ALA A 858 11.16 -12.86 2.62
C ALA A 858 12.13 -14.05 2.72
N SER A 859 12.94 -14.13 3.78
CA SER A 859 14.05 -15.06 3.89
C SER A 859 13.61 -16.51 4.13
N LYS A 860 12.38 -16.75 4.59
CA LYS A 860 11.79 -18.08 4.77
C LYS A 860 10.58 -18.31 3.85
N VAL A 861 10.16 -19.58 3.77
CA VAL A 861 9.00 -20.02 2.99
C VAL A 861 7.74 -19.23 3.38
N PHE A 862 6.95 -18.83 2.38
CA PHE A 862 5.69 -18.12 2.54
C PHE A 862 4.56 -18.88 1.84
N ARG A 863 3.73 -19.57 2.62
CA ARG A 863 2.62 -20.40 2.13
C ARG A 863 1.56 -20.60 3.21
N GLY A 864 0.42 -21.22 2.85
CA GLY A 864 -0.57 -21.63 3.85
C GLY A 864 -1.27 -20.45 4.53
N ILE A 865 -1.49 -19.34 3.84
CA ILE A 865 -2.13 -18.17 4.46
C ILE A 865 -3.62 -18.14 4.11
N ARG A 866 -4.49 -18.05 5.12
CA ARG A 866 -5.94 -17.89 4.96
C ARG A 866 -6.39 -16.63 5.67
N VAL A 867 -6.95 -15.69 4.92
CA VAL A 867 -7.51 -14.45 5.48
C VAL A 867 -8.99 -14.40 5.11
N SER A 868 -9.90 -14.29 6.08
CA SER A 868 -11.33 -14.21 5.81
C SER A 868 -12.04 -13.12 6.59
N ASP A 869 -13.10 -12.56 6.00
CA ASP A 869 -14.02 -11.64 6.69
C ASP A 869 -13.28 -10.44 7.31
N VAL A 870 -12.44 -9.78 6.50
CA VAL A 870 -11.67 -8.61 6.91
C VAL A 870 -12.19 -7.35 6.25
N ASP A 871 -12.27 -6.28 7.03
CA ASP A 871 -12.70 -4.97 6.57
C ASP A 871 -11.60 -3.95 6.85
N ILE A 872 -11.05 -3.38 5.78
CA ILE A 872 -9.99 -2.36 5.80
C ILE A 872 -10.62 -1.03 5.44
N ILE A 873 -10.60 -0.07 6.36
CA ILE A 873 -11.32 1.19 6.26
C ILE A 873 -10.34 2.35 6.42
N ASP A 874 -10.30 3.23 5.42
CA ASP A 874 -9.50 4.46 5.39
C ASP A 874 -8.00 4.22 5.70
N PRO A 875 -7.33 3.25 5.02
CA PRO A 875 -5.91 3.01 5.27
C PRO A 875 -5.07 4.22 4.85
N THR A 876 -4.00 4.52 5.60
CA THR A 876 -3.15 5.70 5.37
C THR A 876 -2.59 5.77 3.94
N TYR A 877 -2.23 4.63 3.35
CA TYR A 877 -1.70 4.58 1.98
C TYR A 877 -2.36 3.50 1.10
N SER A 878 -2.45 2.26 1.57
CA SER A 878 -3.00 1.16 0.77
C SER A 878 -3.69 0.09 1.63
N GLY A 879 -4.61 -0.67 1.03
CA GLY A 879 -5.37 -1.70 1.75
C GLY A 879 -4.54 -2.94 2.03
N ILE A 880 -4.17 -3.69 0.98
CA ILE A 880 -3.34 -4.90 1.07
C ILE A 880 -2.12 -4.74 0.17
N MET A 881 -0.92 -4.99 0.69
CA MET A 881 0.33 -4.99 -0.07
C MET A 881 0.99 -6.37 -0.06
N PHE A 882 1.30 -6.87 -1.25
CA PHE A 882 2.19 -8.02 -1.45
C PHE A 882 3.59 -7.52 -1.77
N GLN A 883 4.59 -8.05 -1.07
CA GLN A 883 5.99 -7.70 -1.26
C GLN A 883 6.87 -8.95 -1.16
N THR A 884 7.93 -9.00 -1.95
CA THR A 884 8.91 -10.09 -1.93
C THR A 884 10.30 -9.52 -1.66
N ASN A 885 11.06 -10.12 -0.74
CA ASN A 885 12.44 -9.73 -0.49
C ASN A 885 13.38 -10.27 -1.58
N TYR A 886 14.34 -9.44 -1.98
CA TYR A 886 15.38 -9.78 -2.93
C TYR A 886 16.75 -9.77 -2.24
N SER A 887 17.59 -10.75 -2.59
CA SER A 887 19.01 -10.80 -2.19
C SER A 887 19.86 -11.13 -3.41
N GLY A 888 20.90 -10.33 -3.67
CA GLY A 888 21.74 -10.49 -4.86
C GLY A 888 20.97 -10.34 -6.18
N GLY A 889 19.89 -9.55 -6.20
CA GLY A 889 19.02 -9.36 -7.37
C GLY A 889 18.07 -10.52 -7.67
N GLN A 890 17.96 -11.51 -6.77
CA GLN A 890 17.06 -12.65 -6.90
C GLN A 890 15.98 -12.63 -5.81
N PRO A 891 14.70 -12.94 -6.13
CA PRO A 891 13.68 -13.11 -5.11
C PRO A 891 14.02 -14.30 -4.22
N GLN A 892 13.86 -14.15 -2.90
CA GLN A 892 14.22 -15.23 -1.96
C GLN A 892 13.16 -16.33 -1.90
N ASN A 893 11.90 -15.96 -1.63
CA ASN A 893 10.78 -16.89 -1.60
C ASN A 893 9.55 -16.26 -2.25
N PRO A 894 8.78 -17.01 -3.07
CA PRO A 894 7.52 -16.52 -3.63
C PRO A 894 6.36 -16.66 -2.62
N VAL A 895 5.35 -15.80 -2.78
CA VAL A 895 4.04 -15.96 -2.12
C VAL A 895 3.31 -17.13 -2.79
N THR A 896 3.02 -18.18 -2.03
CA THR A 896 2.29 -19.35 -2.54
C THR A 896 1.12 -19.68 -1.63
N ASP A 897 0.17 -20.50 -2.10
CA ASP A 897 -0.97 -21.00 -1.32
C ASP A 897 -1.58 -19.95 -0.36
N THR A 898 -1.97 -18.80 -0.91
CA THR A 898 -2.50 -17.66 -0.16
C THR A 898 -3.90 -17.35 -0.66
N VAL A 899 -4.89 -17.46 0.22
CA VAL A 899 -6.31 -17.28 -0.11
C VAL A 899 -6.93 -16.25 0.82
N LEU A 900 -7.58 -15.27 0.23
CA LEU A 900 -8.29 -14.20 0.91
C LEU A 900 -9.78 -14.27 0.54
N THR A 901 -10.68 -14.29 1.51
CA THR A 901 -12.13 -14.49 1.29
C THR A 901 -12.95 -13.41 2.01
N ASN A 902 -13.99 -12.88 1.38
CA ASN A 902 -14.87 -11.86 1.98
C ASN A 902 -14.12 -10.60 2.46
N ILE A 903 -13.13 -10.16 1.68
CA ILE A 903 -12.36 -8.95 1.99
C ILE A 903 -13.12 -7.72 1.52
N THR A 904 -13.23 -6.70 2.38
CA THR A 904 -13.72 -5.38 2.01
C THR A 904 -12.62 -4.34 2.21
N ILE A 905 -12.31 -3.54 1.19
CA ILE A 905 -11.35 -2.44 1.29
C ILE A 905 -12.03 -1.16 0.81
N SER A 906 -12.03 -0.15 1.66
CA SER A 906 -12.59 1.15 1.34
C SER A 906 -11.76 2.32 1.82
N GLY A 907 -11.75 3.41 1.05
CA GLY A 907 -11.10 4.66 1.45
C GLY A 907 -9.58 4.68 1.24
N ALA A 908 -9.03 3.85 0.35
CA ALA A 908 -7.61 3.95 0.00
C ALA A 908 -7.41 5.15 -0.96
N HIS A 909 -7.27 6.34 -0.40
CA HIS A 909 -7.13 7.59 -1.16
C HIS A 909 -5.66 7.96 -1.43
N LYS A 910 -5.48 8.89 -2.36
CA LYS A 910 -4.18 9.55 -2.57
C LYS A 910 -3.83 10.39 -1.34
N SER A 911 -2.65 10.17 -0.77
CA SER A 911 -2.25 10.79 0.51
C SER A 911 -1.99 12.29 0.39
N GLY A 912 -1.62 12.79 -0.80
CA GLY A 912 -1.30 14.20 -1.02
C GLY A 912 0.00 14.68 -0.34
N ASP A 913 0.76 13.76 0.24
CA ASP A 913 2.05 14.03 0.91
C ASP A 913 3.23 13.52 0.07
N ALA A 914 4.43 13.45 0.67
CA ALA A 914 5.64 13.01 -0.01
C ALA A 914 5.57 11.55 -0.52
N TYR A 915 4.60 10.76 -0.05
CA TYR A 915 4.41 9.35 -0.38
C TYR A 915 3.26 9.12 -1.34
N ASP A 916 2.68 10.18 -1.92
CA ASP A 916 1.49 10.12 -2.78
C ASP A 916 1.62 9.11 -3.95
N ALA A 917 2.82 9.01 -4.52
CA ALA A 917 3.13 8.05 -5.60
C ALA A 917 2.92 6.57 -5.19
N LYS A 918 3.05 6.26 -3.90
CA LYS A 918 2.90 4.93 -3.30
C LYS A 918 1.59 4.77 -2.50
N SER A 919 0.60 5.63 -2.77
CA SER A 919 -0.68 5.66 -2.05
C SER A 919 -1.88 5.47 -2.99
N GLY A 920 -3.05 5.23 -2.39
CA GLY A 920 -4.34 5.16 -3.06
C GLY A 920 -4.70 3.79 -3.62
N PHE A 921 -4.01 2.73 -3.18
CA PHE A 921 -4.16 1.39 -3.75
C PHE A 921 -5.00 0.49 -2.83
N GLY A 922 -6.11 -0.05 -3.32
CA GLY A 922 -6.88 -1.07 -2.60
C GLY A 922 -6.03 -2.32 -2.37
N ILE A 923 -5.58 -2.95 -3.46
CA ILE A 923 -4.60 -4.05 -3.45
C ILE A 923 -3.38 -3.64 -4.27
N TRP A 924 -2.18 -3.87 -3.75
CA TRP A 924 -0.92 -3.52 -4.38
C TRP A 924 0.05 -4.71 -4.43
N ALA A 925 0.39 -5.16 -5.64
CA ALA A 925 1.58 -5.98 -5.85
C ALA A 925 2.78 -5.05 -6.04
N ASN A 926 3.57 -4.85 -4.98
CA ASN A 926 4.61 -3.83 -4.92
C ASN A 926 5.68 -4.10 -5.98
N GLU A 927 5.80 -3.22 -6.97
CA GLU A 927 6.72 -3.36 -8.09
C GLU A 927 8.18 -3.05 -7.73
N LEU A 928 8.40 -2.19 -6.73
CA LEU A 928 9.73 -1.77 -6.28
C LEU A 928 9.62 -1.05 -4.92
N PRO A 929 9.83 -1.77 -3.80
CA PRO A 929 9.76 -1.16 -2.47
C PRO A 929 10.82 -0.07 -2.28
N GLU A 930 12.07 -0.38 -2.65
CA GLU A 930 13.25 0.47 -2.53
C GLU A 930 14.37 0.05 -3.52
N PRO A 931 15.41 0.87 -3.74
CA PRO A 931 16.52 0.51 -4.62
C PRO A 931 17.19 -0.81 -4.23
N GLY A 932 17.44 -1.68 -5.20
CA GLY A 932 18.04 -3.00 -4.98
C GLY A 932 17.05 -4.12 -4.67
N GLN A 933 15.77 -3.78 -4.44
CA GLN A 933 14.68 -4.75 -4.36
C GLN A 933 14.03 -4.96 -5.74
N GLY A 934 13.05 -5.86 -5.81
CA GLY A 934 12.31 -6.18 -7.03
C GLY A 934 10.81 -6.32 -6.82
N PRO A 935 10.06 -6.69 -7.88
CA PRO A 935 8.61 -6.82 -7.82
C PRO A 935 8.17 -7.98 -6.93
N ALA A 936 6.94 -7.92 -6.41
CA ALA A 936 6.32 -9.07 -5.77
C ALA A 936 6.36 -10.32 -6.68
N VAL A 937 6.57 -11.50 -6.09
CA VAL A 937 6.65 -12.79 -6.80
C VAL A 937 5.68 -13.80 -6.18
N GLY A 938 4.91 -14.49 -7.03
CA GLY A 938 4.01 -15.56 -6.60
C GLY A 938 2.56 -15.32 -7.00
N SER A 939 1.63 -15.76 -6.17
CA SER A 939 0.20 -15.58 -6.44
C SER A 939 -0.67 -15.59 -5.19
N ALA A 940 -1.81 -14.89 -5.27
CA ALA A 940 -2.86 -14.95 -4.27
C ALA A 940 -4.24 -15.03 -4.93
N THR A 941 -5.20 -15.67 -4.25
CA THR A 941 -6.58 -15.79 -4.71
C THR A 941 -7.52 -15.04 -3.76
N PHE A 942 -8.38 -14.21 -4.34
CA PHE A 942 -9.42 -13.47 -3.65
C PHE A 942 -10.79 -14.03 -4.04
N ASN A 943 -11.61 -14.38 -3.04
CA ASN A 943 -12.99 -14.82 -3.22
C ASN A 943 -13.93 -13.77 -2.60
N ASN A 944 -14.93 -13.30 -3.35
CA ASN A 944 -15.91 -12.32 -2.85
C ASN A 944 -15.25 -11.02 -2.32
N LEU A 945 -14.34 -10.46 -3.11
CA LEU A 945 -13.67 -9.19 -2.84
C LEU A 945 -14.61 -8.00 -3.10
N LYS A 946 -14.65 -7.06 -2.17
CA LYS A 946 -15.39 -5.79 -2.30
C LYS A 946 -14.42 -4.62 -2.17
N LEU A 947 -14.40 -3.76 -3.18
CA LEU A 947 -13.59 -2.56 -3.24
C LEU A 947 -14.53 -1.37 -3.48
N SER A 948 -14.32 -0.28 -2.76
CA SER A 948 -15.11 0.94 -2.93
C SER A 948 -14.32 2.16 -2.50
N ASP A 949 -14.47 3.29 -3.18
CA ASP A 949 -13.84 4.55 -2.75
C ASP A 949 -12.31 4.46 -2.60
N ASN A 950 -11.65 3.75 -3.51
CA ASN A 950 -10.19 3.71 -3.63
C ASN A 950 -9.76 4.55 -4.85
N ALA A 951 -8.57 5.15 -4.81
CA ALA A 951 -8.04 5.85 -5.99
C ALA A 951 -7.70 4.87 -7.13
N VAL A 952 -7.16 3.70 -6.79
CA VAL A 952 -6.96 2.55 -7.68
C VAL A 952 -7.31 1.28 -6.91
N ASP A 953 -8.28 0.53 -7.41
CA ASP A 953 -8.75 -0.70 -6.75
C ASP A 953 -7.66 -1.78 -6.67
N ILE A 954 -7.00 -2.09 -7.80
CA ILE A 954 -5.94 -3.10 -7.88
C ILE A 954 -4.78 -2.53 -8.70
N ARG A 955 -3.60 -2.43 -8.10
CA ARG A 955 -2.33 -2.11 -8.76
C ARG A 955 -1.46 -3.36 -8.84
N ASN A 956 -1.38 -3.92 -10.05
CA ASN A 956 -0.42 -4.97 -10.38
C ASN A 956 0.20 -4.68 -11.74
N THR A 957 1.40 -4.09 -11.75
CA THR A 957 2.15 -3.78 -12.97
C THR A 957 3.29 -4.78 -13.22
N THR A 958 3.35 -5.87 -12.45
CA THR A 958 4.45 -6.84 -12.50
C THR A 958 3.97 -8.11 -13.21
N SER A 959 4.85 -8.75 -13.97
CA SER A 959 4.56 -10.05 -14.60
C SER A 959 4.86 -11.23 -13.69
N THR A 960 5.41 -10.97 -12.50
CA THR A 960 5.91 -11.99 -11.55
C THR A 960 4.90 -12.32 -10.45
N PHE A 961 3.82 -11.54 -10.33
CA PHE A 961 2.76 -11.77 -9.35
C PHE A 961 1.39 -11.90 -10.02
N THR A 962 0.64 -12.94 -9.64
CA THR A 962 -0.72 -13.17 -10.15
C THR A 962 -1.75 -12.93 -9.04
N ILE A 963 -2.70 -12.02 -9.29
CA ILE A 963 -3.88 -11.82 -8.43
C ILE A 963 -5.07 -12.46 -9.12
N ASN A 964 -5.59 -13.55 -8.55
CA ASN A 964 -6.82 -14.18 -9.03
C ASN A 964 -8.00 -13.62 -8.25
N VAL A 965 -9.00 -13.04 -8.93
CA VAL A 965 -10.24 -12.57 -8.29
C VAL A 965 -11.39 -13.43 -8.79
N GLN A 966 -12.13 -14.05 -7.87
CA GLN A 966 -13.23 -14.99 -8.12
C GLN A 966 -14.58 -14.47 -7.60
#